data_AF-A0A0S4M1M5-F1
#
_entry.id   AF-A0A0S4M1M5-F1
#
_cell.length_a   1.000
_cell.length_b   1.000
_cell.length_c   1.000
_cell.angle_alpha   90.00
_cell.angle_beta   90.00
_cell.angle_gamma   90.00
#
_symmetry.space_group_name_H-M   'P 1'
#
loop_
_entity.id
_entity.type
_entity.pdbx_description
1 polymer ?
#
loop_
_entity_poly.entity_id
_entity_poly.type
_entity_poly.pdbx_seq_one_letter_code
_entity_poly.pdbx_strand_id
1 'polypeptide(L)'
;MYLQGKSDCVDRDSHDESYLETNPSSSFLQIDHNYIAPDASSYYKNSSSCVSQRSSRENFLHVSDGWSTDIDTISDIYGDDFFKLHANKCGYCLTEGFLLAINKYKRDFIERVDSIFINLSNAFCFLKELNPHKINVVKLTREIYSSFYENLYCLRTKCIYFIHHDVIPVIAKRTFYCDAIDSSAGRIITYPEMEQLFLHLVATLEKLIIARSVKNWRDSCNENKSVLSVIPGIDFTDPFNNSFACMHCSNIINDHRKIYPAAFIHKFGVYISFMAVDNIDDMISRFVRTFNDKLKKVVHSKCVHICNYSDRVDYDLRELRNELYSKLSVEFKLIEEEFDRKVAEKTVVHNFSNFLSNLSIWDKNKGVVVNSVLTFSEIISYMRNFLMNKYTDDLFNIIRCFREMEVKKGGSENSNLCTIKSMWGVKLHPKDKVGILHIRKKFSAKCRSVIRDKFCEMLEDRRIFFDSTIVDWGIVSKSILPVAKEAVKYIVSDECLEVYNFLFKVRVLDNISIFDGSCAGTRKITSTERDKIFTFYVNNIYRRNGRLFSSIWNDLIIERGCKEKYFRGSIEINLRYSDDVAIFDVRSKFSSKIRSNIYEKFSEMIINKHKFDDGTIIDKFDWDKLSKNLFPIAMEEVKLILDDESKELEEVISRSRVIINSSLDRDIMNKEKSSVFKDVMKIVYGELNFLFKDAWELVLSSLKDDAISCVSNTNSSVNFVGESFLPSMDDVDVEVVDSSSKWSNSKLKLHHEDDVAIFNQINRFVDEMNKIIVTKFVGIVNNKGYEFEDGTTMNFMDSWGSVSERLEPIVKEQVSPIMKLARVEINRMLLESRAIFYKLDGTDVIRKLTEYERKDVLENALESLHKLVMKCLGKIWADAVAGTTSICLLNLREVDKLNIDNVKLEFVGSLGKIVDEVSTLLLSKVDALYTCIDDINVDVFNVVHEKSQDLFREGGFFFRVDSLLSSSQLVDSYGKYRFITDEEKEYLLKEFISIIDHDIGCLVKKRNSKLNNTFFPMLTD
;
A
#
# COMPACT_ATOMS: atom_id res chain seq x y z
N MET A 1 24.42 -20.62 -64.19
CA MET A 1 25.86 -20.83 -63.91
C MET A 1 26.58 -19.50 -64.02
N TYR A 2 27.38 -19.18 -63.01
CA TYR A 2 28.56 -18.29 -62.99
C TYR A 2 28.45 -16.78 -63.32
N LEU A 3 29.28 -16.05 -62.57
CA LEU A 3 29.49 -14.60 -62.38
C LEU A 3 30.14 -13.84 -63.55
N GLN A 4 29.84 -12.54 -63.66
CA GLN A 4 30.71 -11.40 -64.06
C GLN A 4 29.86 -10.10 -63.95
N GLY A 5 30.27 -8.90 -63.55
CA GLY A 5 31.57 -8.26 -63.29
C GLY A 5 31.69 -6.94 -64.10
N LYS A 6 32.07 -5.82 -63.45
CA LYS A 6 32.44 -4.44 -63.93
C LYS A 6 31.30 -3.39 -63.95
N SER A 7 31.37 -2.26 -63.23
CA SER A 7 32.26 -1.06 -63.20
C SER A 7 31.79 0.07 -64.13
N ASP A 8 31.51 1.25 -63.57
CA ASP A 8 32.21 2.52 -63.85
C ASP A 8 31.51 3.73 -63.21
N CYS A 9 32.33 4.68 -62.74
CA CYS A 9 31.97 5.97 -62.14
C CYS A 9 31.78 7.04 -63.22
N VAL A 10 30.86 8.00 -63.02
CA VAL A 10 30.99 9.40 -63.50
C VAL A 10 30.23 10.35 -62.56
N ASP A 11 30.89 11.47 -62.24
CA ASP A 11 30.44 12.65 -61.48
C ASP A 11 29.21 13.39 -62.04
N ARG A 12 28.49 14.13 -61.17
CA ARG A 12 28.12 15.56 -61.39
C ARG A 12 27.35 16.18 -60.21
N ASP A 13 27.99 17.21 -59.65
CA ASP A 13 27.50 18.56 -59.35
C ASP A 13 26.24 18.79 -58.49
N SER A 14 26.53 19.39 -57.34
CA SER A 14 25.89 20.56 -56.69
C SER A 14 24.62 21.13 -57.32
N HIS A 15 23.58 21.29 -56.48
CA HIS A 15 22.89 22.58 -56.39
C HIS A 15 22.27 22.78 -55.00
N ASP A 16 22.45 24.01 -54.52
CA ASP A 16 21.70 24.68 -53.46
C ASP A 16 20.21 24.38 -53.54
N GLU A 17 19.55 24.22 -52.39
CA GLU A 17 18.21 24.77 -52.25
C GLU A 17 17.93 25.23 -50.82
N SER A 18 17.59 26.51 -50.79
CA SER A 18 17.33 27.37 -49.66
C SER A 18 16.00 27.10 -48.97
N TYR A 19 15.99 27.42 -47.69
CA TYR A 19 14.83 27.67 -46.83
C TYR A 19 13.61 28.27 -47.55
N LEU A 20 12.45 27.64 -47.34
CA LEU A 20 11.16 28.33 -47.31
C LEU A 20 10.37 27.84 -46.09
N GLU A 21 10.17 28.77 -45.15
CA GLU A 21 9.20 28.69 -44.08
C GLU A 21 7.78 28.58 -44.65
N THR A 22 7.00 27.61 -44.18
CA THR A 22 5.54 27.69 -44.24
C THR A 22 4.94 27.25 -42.91
N ASN A 23 4.26 28.21 -42.26
CA ASN A 23 3.35 28.04 -41.14
C ASN A 23 2.42 26.82 -41.29
N PRO A 24 2.13 26.07 -40.22
CA PRO A 24 0.92 25.28 -40.14
C PRO A 24 -0.13 26.05 -39.30
N SER A 25 -1.02 26.75 -40.01
CA SER A 25 -2.35 27.10 -39.51
C SER A 25 -3.23 25.84 -39.50
N SER A 26 -3.94 25.69 -38.37
CA SER A 26 -5.06 24.79 -38.08
C SER A 26 -5.74 24.09 -39.27
N SER A 27 -5.72 22.75 -39.26
CA SER A 27 -6.81 21.95 -39.81
C SER A 27 -7.15 20.85 -38.80
N PHE A 28 -8.36 20.95 -38.27
CA PHE A 28 -8.99 19.93 -37.43
C PHE A 28 -9.27 18.69 -38.29
N LEU A 29 -9.01 17.51 -37.71
CA LEU A 29 -9.43 16.21 -38.22
C LEU A 29 -10.95 16.16 -38.30
N GLN A 30 -11.49 16.28 -39.52
CA GLN A 30 -12.80 15.76 -39.88
C GLN A 30 -12.64 14.24 -39.99
N ILE A 31 -13.13 13.49 -39.00
CA ILE A 31 -13.21 12.04 -39.09
C ILE A 31 -14.32 11.73 -40.10
N ASP A 32 -13.91 11.23 -41.27
CA ASP A 32 -14.78 10.79 -42.34
C ASP A 32 -15.69 9.64 -41.89
N HIS A 33 -17.00 9.82 -42.02
CA HIS A 33 -18.05 8.89 -41.62
C HIS A 33 -18.26 7.70 -42.58
N ASN A 34 -17.26 7.33 -43.38
CA ASN A 34 -17.37 6.26 -44.37
C ASN A 34 -16.41 5.10 -44.08
N TYR A 35 -16.72 4.30 -43.07
CA TYR A 35 -16.24 2.92 -43.02
C TYR A 35 -17.31 1.99 -43.61
N ILE A 36 -17.01 1.53 -44.82
CA ILE A 36 -17.70 0.44 -45.51
C ILE A 36 -17.63 -0.80 -44.61
N ALA A 37 -18.80 -1.29 -44.19
CA ALA A 37 -18.94 -2.54 -43.48
C ALA A 37 -18.37 -3.70 -44.31
N PRO A 38 -17.54 -4.59 -43.74
CA PRO A 38 -17.22 -5.83 -44.42
C PRO A 38 -18.46 -6.74 -44.41
N ASP A 39 -18.78 -7.24 -45.59
CA ASP A 39 -19.87 -8.17 -45.89
C ASP A 39 -19.85 -9.38 -44.95
N ALA A 40 -20.77 -9.39 -43.99
CA ALA A 40 -20.95 -10.43 -42.98
C ALA A 40 -22.09 -11.40 -43.34
N SER A 41 -22.33 -11.63 -44.64
CA SER A 41 -23.48 -12.41 -45.11
C SER A 41 -23.23 -13.92 -45.33
N SER A 42 -22.05 -14.47 -45.01
CA SER A 42 -21.74 -15.88 -45.31
C SER A 42 -21.49 -16.83 -44.12
N TYR A 43 -21.64 -16.41 -42.86
CA TYR A 43 -21.35 -17.28 -41.70
C TYR A 43 -22.43 -17.40 -40.61
N TYR A 44 -23.66 -16.91 -40.84
CA TYR A 44 -24.79 -17.13 -39.92
C TYR A 44 -25.88 -17.99 -40.58
N LYS A 45 -25.63 -19.30 -40.68
CA LYS A 45 -26.68 -20.32 -40.82
C LYS A 45 -26.42 -21.42 -39.79
N ASN A 46 -26.84 -21.15 -38.56
CA ASN A 46 -27.38 -22.09 -37.55
C ASN A 46 -27.20 -21.52 -36.13
N SER A 47 -28.12 -20.65 -35.70
CA SER A 47 -28.30 -20.32 -34.28
C SER A 47 -29.75 -19.87 -34.00
N SER A 48 -30.68 -20.82 -34.06
CA SER A 48 -32.09 -20.59 -33.72
C SER A 48 -32.36 -20.51 -32.21
N SER A 49 -31.34 -20.38 -31.35
CA SER A 49 -31.47 -20.29 -29.88
C SER A 49 -31.43 -18.87 -29.31
N CYS A 50 -31.07 -17.85 -30.09
CA CYS A 50 -30.92 -16.47 -29.56
C CYS A 50 -32.24 -15.71 -29.34
N VAL A 51 -33.37 -16.21 -29.87
CA VAL A 51 -34.66 -15.50 -29.75
C VAL A 51 -35.26 -15.60 -28.34
N SER A 52 -34.93 -16.63 -27.56
CA SER A 52 -35.43 -16.76 -26.16
C SER A 52 -34.74 -15.82 -25.18
N GLN A 53 -33.45 -15.49 -25.38
CA GLN A 53 -32.69 -14.62 -24.47
C GLN A 53 -33.16 -13.16 -24.47
N ARG A 54 -33.75 -12.67 -25.58
CA ARG A 54 -34.25 -11.29 -25.67
C ARG A 54 -35.52 -11.08 -24.82
N SER A 55 -36.41 -12.07 -24.80
CA SER A 55 -37.64 -12.05 -23.99
C SER A 55 -37.35 -12.17 -22.48
N SER A 56 -36.35 -12.95 -22.08
CA SER A 56 -35.91 -13.04 -20.68
C SER A 56 -35.27 -11.74 -20.16
N ARG A 57 -34.55 -11.00 -21.02
CA ARG A 57 -33.98 -9.69 -20.69
C ARG A 57 -35.04 -8.61 -20.45
N GLU A 58 -36.11 -8.61 -21.26
CA GLU A 58 -37.23 -7.66 -21.13
C GLU A 58 -38.01 -7.89 -19.82
N ASN A 59 -38.22 -9.14 -19.42
CA ASN A 59 -38.92 -9.47 -18.16
C ASN A 59 -38.14 -9.02 -16.92
N PHE A 60 -36.80 -9.01 -16.95
CA PHE A 60 -35.96 -8.55 -15.84
C PHE A 60 -35.98 -7.03 -15.66
N LEU A 61 -35.94 -6.28 -16.77
CA LEU A 61 -36.03 -4.82 -16.76
C LEU A 61 -37.44 -4.33 -16.40
N HIS A 62 -38.46 -5.18 -16.51
CA HIS A 62 -39.81 -4.89 -16.01
C HIS A 62 -40.01 -5.16 -14.51
N VAL A 63 -39.05 -5.79 -13.82
CA VAL A 63 -39.10 -5.96 -12.35
C VAL A 63 -39.01 -4.61 -11.63
N SER A 64 -38.50 -3.55 -12.27
CA SER A 64 -38.52 -2.19 -11.70
C SER A 64 -39.90 -1.53 -11.71
N ASP A 65 -40.83 -1.97 -12.57
CA ASP A 65 -42.12 -1.28 -12.77
C ASP A 65 -43.23 -1.86 -11.90
N GLY A 66 -42.97 -2.88 -11.12
CA GLY A 66 -43.97 -3.47 -10.25
C GLY A 66 -43.34 -4.02 -9.00
N TRP A 67 -43.61 -3.34 -7.89
CA TRP A 67 -43.76 -3.92 -6.55
C TRP A 67 -44.92 -4.94 -6.52
N SER A 68 -45.10 -5.70 -7.59
CA SER A 68 -45.98 -6.84 -7.70
C SER A 68 -45.34 -7.93 -6.86
N THR A 69 -45.44 -7.75 -5.55
CA THR A 69 -45.25 -8.78 -4.56
C THR A 69 -46.45 -9.68 -4.68
N ASP A 70 -46.40 -10.62 -5.61
CA ASP A 70 -47.12 -11.86 -5.38
C ASP A 70 -46.56 -12.43 -4.06
N ILE A 71 -47.26 -12.17 -2.95
CA ILE A 71 -46.82 -12.51 -1.60
C ILE A 71 -46.58 -14.02 -1.49
N ASP A 72 -47.22 -14.82 -2.33
CA ASP A 72 -47.00 -16.27 -2.36
C ASP A 72 -45.59 -16.59 -2.90
N THR A 73 -45.11 -15.87 -3.91
CA THR A 73 -43.73 -16.01 -4.42
C THR A 73 -42.66 -15.57 -3.43
N ILE A 74 -43.00 -14.76 -2.42
CA ILE A 74 -42.06 -14.33 -1.38
C ILE A 74 -41.66 -15.51 -0.49
N SER A 75 -42.58 -16.44 -0.23
CA SER A 75 -42.29 -17.62 0.60
C SER A 75 -41.20 -18.49 -0.02
N ASP A 76 -41.21 -18.63 -1.36
CA ASP A 76 -40.21 -19.37 -2.13
C ASP A 76 -38.81 -18.72 -2.06
N ILE A 77 -38.72 -17.40 -1.87
CA ILE A 77 -37.44 -16.68 -1.77
C ILE A 77 -36.66 -17.12 -0.51
N TYR A 78 -37.35 -17.58 0.53
CA TYR A 78 -36.68 -18.04 1.76
C TYR A 78 -35.99 -19.39 1.58
N GLY A 79 -36.41 -20.23 0.64
CA GLY A 79 -35.79 -21.53 0.38
C GLY A 79 -34.33 -21.44 -0.08
N ASP A 80 -33.49 -22.38 0.36
CA ASP A 80 -32.08 -22.49 -0.08
C ASP A 80 -31.96 -22.94 -1.54
N ASP A 81 -33.01 -23.53 -2.11
CA ASP A 81 -33.06 -23.98 -3.51
C ASP A 81 -33.41 -22.88 -4.51
N PHE A 82 -33.68 -21.66 -4.06
CA PHE A 82 -34.15 -20.57 -4.92
C PHE A 82 -33.21 -20.29 -6.11
N PHE A 83 -31.90 -20.17 -5.84
CA PHE A 83 -30.91 -19.90 -6.90
C PHE A 83 -30.69 -21.09 -7.82
N LYS A 84 -30.86 -22.31 -7.30
CA LYS A 84 -30.80 -23.55 -8.09
C LYS A 84 -31.96 -23.63 -9.07
N LEU A 85 -33.17 -23.25 -8.65
CA LEU A 85 -34.34 -23.18 -9.53
C LEU A 85 -34.15 -22.15 -10.66
N HIS A 86 -33.56 -20.99 -10.37
CA HIS A 86 -33.23 -20.00 -11.40
C HIS A 86 -32.20 -20.54 -12.40
N ALA A 87 -31.10 -21.10 -11.90
CA ALA A 87 -30.06 -21.68 -12.75
C ALA A 87 -30.61 -22.76 -13.69
N ASN A 88 -31.44 -23.67 -13.16
CA ASN A 88 -32.10 -24.71 -13.94
C ASN A 88 -33.02 -24.12 -15.03
N LYS A 89 -33.76 -23.05 -14.73
CA LYS A 89 -34.59 -22.34 -15.73
C LYS A 89 -33.75 -21.69 -16.84
N CYS A 90 -32.53 -21.27 -16.51
CA CYS A 90 -31.59 -20.68 -17.45
C CYS A 90 -30.68 -21.71 -18.16
N GLY A 91 -30.87 -23.01 -17.89
CA GLY A 91 -30.17 -24.12 -18.57
C GLY A 91 -28.77 -24.45 -18.06
N TYR A 92 -28.35 -23.90 -16.91
CA TYR A 92 -27.04 -24.19 -16.31
C TYR A 92 -27.18 -24.73 -14.88
N CYS A 93 -26.18 -25.50 -14.42
CA CYS A 93 -26.12 -26.00 -13.07
C CYS A 93 -25.03 -25.27 -12.26
N LEU A 94 -25.40 -24.78 -11.08
CA LEU A 94 -24.46 -24.18 -10.14
C LEU A 94 -23.79 -25.28 -9.32
N THR A 95 -22.51 -25.10 -8.99
CA THR A 95 -21.80 -26.05 -8.11
C THR A 95 -22.33 -25.94 -6.68
N GLU A 96 -22.26 -27.05 -5.94
CA GLU A 96 -22.69 -27.08 -4.54
C GLU A 96 -21.91 -26.07 -3.69
N GLY A 97 -20.60 -25.93 -3.93
CA GLY A 97 -19.77 -24.94 -3.24
C GLY A 97 -20.21 -23.50 -3.50
N PHE A 98 -20.65 -23.18 -4.72
CA PHE A 98 -21.19 -21.86 -5.04
C PHE A 98 -22.54 -21.62 -4.36
N LEU A 99 -23.45 -22.60 -4.39
CA LEU A 99 -24.76 -22.51 -3.74
C LEU A 99 -24.62 -22.33 -2.23
N LEU A 100 -23.76 -23.11 -1.57
CA LEU A 100 -23.47 -22.98 -0.14
C LEU A 100 -22.95 -21.58 0.21
N ALA A 101 -22.04 -21.05 -0.60
CA ALA A 101 -21.48 -19.71 -0.39
C ALA A 101 -22.55 -18.62 -0.54
N ILE A 102 -23.33 -18.64 -1.62
CA ILE A 102 -24.39 -17.64 -1.85
C ILE A 102 -25.50 -17.73 -0.80
N ASN A 103 -25.91 -18.95 -0.40
CA ASN A 103 -26.90 -19.13 0.65
C ASN A 103 -26.39 -18.68 2.03
N LYS A 104 -25.09 -18.83 2.31
CA LYS A 104 -24.47 -18.22 3.50
C LYS A 104 -24.62 -16.70 3.45
N TYR A 105 -24.22 -16.04 2.37
CA TYR A 105 -24.36 -14.57 2.25
C TYR A 105 -25.81 -14.10 2.33
N LYS A 106 -26.75 -14.87 1.78
CA LYS A 106 -28.19 -14.58 1.93
C LYS A 106 -28.62 -14.62 3.39
N ARG A 107 -28.17 -15.60 4.19
CA ARG A 107 -28.48 -15.68 5.62
C ARG A 107 -27.86 -14.51 6.40
N ASP A 108 -26.57 -14.25 6.19
CA ASP A 108 -25.86 -13.14 6.84
C ASP A 108 -26.54 -11.79 6.51
N PHE A 109 -26.95 -11.61 5.25
CA PHE A 109 -27.71 -10.45 4.81
C PHE A 109 -29.06 -10.33 5.54
N ILE A 110 -29.80 -11.43 5.67
CA ILE A 110 -31.09 -11.46 6.37
C ILE A 110 -30.91 -11.08 7.84
N GLU A 111 -29.93 -11.65 8.55
CA GLU A 111 -29.64 -11.33 9.95
C GLU A 111 -29.31 -9.84 10.11
N ARG A 112 -28.55 -9.28 9.16
CA ARG A 112 -28.23 -7.86 9.17
C ARG A 112 -29.46 -6.99 8.93
N VAL A 113 -30.27 -7.32 7.94
CA VAL A 113 -31.53 -6.62 7.66
C VAL A 113 -32.43 -6.66 8.90
N ASP A 114 -32.59 -7.83 9.53
CA ASP A 114 -33.35 -7.98 10.78
C ASP A 114 -32.79 -7.10 11.91
N SER A 115 -31.47 -6.99 12.05
CA SER A 115 -30.85 -6.08 13.04
C SER A 115 -31.16 -4.59 12.77
N ILE A 116 -31.22 -4.19 11.48
CA ILE A 116 -31.61 -2.83 11.09
C ILE A 116 -33.09 -2.62 11.41
N PHE A 117 -33.93 -3.63 11.17
CA PHE A 117 -35.36 -3.61 11.51
C PHE A 117 -35.62 -3.50 13.00
N ILE A 118 -34.89 -4.23 13.85
CA ILE A 118 -35.05 -4.14 15.32
C ILE A 118 -34.79 -2.72 15.82
N ASN A 119 -33.85 -2.00 15.21
CA ASN A 119 -33.60 -0.60 15.56
C ASN A 119 -34.72 0.33 15.05
N LEU A 120 -35.40 -0.04 13.97
CA LEU A 120 -36.48 0.72 13.34
C LEU A 120 -37.88 0.32 13.81
N SER A 121 -38.07 -0.82 14.47
CA SER A 121 -39.37 -1.23 15.04
C SER A 121 -39.87 -0.19 16.04
N ASN A 122 -38.95 0.48 16.75
CA ASN A 122 -39.26 1.62 17.60
C ASN A 122 -39.77 2.84 16.82
N ALA A 123 -39.41 2.99 15.54
CA ALA A 123 -39.89 4.07 14.67
C ALA A 123 -41.31 3.84 14.15
N PHE A 124 -41.82 2.60 14.20
CA PHE A 124 -43.22 2.29 13.90
C PHE A 124 -44.15 2.47 15.14
N CYS A 125 -43.65 3.05 16.23
CA CYS A 125 -44.43 3.34 17.43
C CYS A 125 -45.49 4.44 17.25
N PHE A 126 -45.63 5.06 16.07
CA PHE A 126 -46.67 6.05 15.81
C PHE A 126 -48.08 5.54 16.11
N LEU A 127 -48.31 4.21 16.10
CA LEU A 127 -49.58 3.61 16.48
C LEU A 127 -49.92 3.78 17.98
N LYS A 128 -48.92 3.91 18.85
CA LYS A 128 -49.09 4.04 20.31
C LYS A 128 -49.50 5.46 20.75
N GLU A 129 -49.20 6.48 19.94
CA GLU A 129 -49.44 7.88 20.27
C GLU A 129 -50.80 8.42 19.77
N LEU A 130 -51.56 7.59 19.07
CA LEU A 130 -52.84 7.99 18.48
C LEU A 130 -53.96 8.00 19.52
N ASN A 131 -54.52 9.18 19.78
CA ASN A 131 -55.73 9.32 20.60
C ASN A 131 -56.98 9.02 19.75
N PRO A 132 -57.70 7.90 19.98
CA PRO A 132 -58.75 7.42 19.08
C PRO A 132 -60.01 8.30 19.04
N HIS A 133 -60.15 9.29 19.94
CA HIS A 133 -61.43 9.97 20.15
C HIS A 133 -61.67 11.25 19.32
N LYS A 134 -60.73 11.72 18.48
CA LYS A 134 -60.90 12.98 17.71
C LYS A 134 -60.36 13.00 16.27
N ILE A 135 -59.86 11.89 15.73
CA ILE A 135 -59.11 11.91 14.48
C ILE A 135 -59.97 11.43 13.29
N ASN A 136 -59.97 12.21 12.22
CA ASN A 136 -60.55 11.83 10.92
C ASN A 136 -59.84 10.57 10.38
N VAL A 137 -60.60 9.49 10.19
CA VAL A 137 -60.11 8.17 9.72
C VAL A 137 -59.25 8.27 8.46
N VAL A 138 -59.60 9.14 7.52
CA VAL A 138 -58.84 9.33 6.26
C VAL A 138 -57.48 9.97 6.53
N LYS A 139 -57.43 10.96 7.44
CA LYS A 139 -56.19 11.61 7.85
C LYS A 139 -55.28 10.62 8.57
N LEU A 140 -55.86 9.85 9.50
CA LEU A 140 -55.16 8.85 10.27
C LEU A 140 -54.52 7.76 9.38
N THR A 141 -55.33 7.22 8.47
CA THR A 141 -54.87 6.25 7.47
C THR A 141 -53.71 6.82 6.68
N ARG A 142 -53.84 8.07 6.20
CA ARG A 142 -52.77 8.75 5.45
C ARG A 142 -51.48 8.87 6.25
N GLU A 143 -51.56 9.27 7.51
CA GLU A 143 -50.39 9.41 8.39
C GLU A 143 -49.71 8.06 8.66
N ILE A 144 -50.50 7.01 8.91
CA ILE A 144 -50.02 5.64 9.11
C ILE A 144 -49.25 5.15 7.88
N TYR A 145 -49.82 5.29 6.67
CA TYR A 145 -49.11 4.89 5.44
C TYR A 145 -47.91 5.79 5.17
N SER A 146 -48.03 7.11 5.30
CA SER A 146 -46.92 8.05 5.08
C SER A 146 -45.72 7.71 5.95
N SER A 147 -45.95 7.48 7.25
CA SER A 147 -44.90 7.09 8.19
C SER A 147 -44.29 5.73 7.84
N PHE A 148 -45.11 4.76 7.40
CA PHE A 148 -44.61 3.48 6.92
C PHE A 148 -43.68 3.64 5.72
N TYR A 149 -44.10 4.38 4.69
CA TYR A 149 -43.31 4.58 3.49
C TYR A 149 -42.03 5.36 3.76
N GLU A 150 -42.07 6.41 4.60
CA GLU A 150 -40.89 7.16 5.01
C GLU A 150 -39.85 6.25 5.70
N ASN A 151 -40.30 5.44 6.66
CA ASN A 151 -39.47 4.45 7.33
C ASN A 151 -38.96 3.37 6.35
N LEU A 152 -39.78 2.92 5.41
CA LEU A 152 -39.41 1.96 4.37
C LEU A 152 -38.32 2.51 3.46
N TYR A 153 -38.41 3.78 3.04
CA TYR A 153 -37.38 4.43 2.21
C TYR A 153 -36.07 4.62 2.97
N CYS A 154 -36.15 5.04 4.24
CA CYS A 154 -34.98 5.16 5.12
C CYS A 154 -34.29 3.80 5.30
N LEU A 155 -35.06 2.77 5.63
CA LEU A 155 -34.58 1.39 5.73
C LEU A 155 -33.94 0.93 4.42
N ARG A 156 -34.67 1.06 3.30
CA ARG A 156 -34.19 0.61 1.99
C ARG A 156 -32.86 1.25 1.65
N THR A 157 -32.69 2.55 1.91
CA THR A 157 -31.43 3.25 1.65
C THR A 157 -30.28 2.67 2.48
N LYS A 158 -30.52 2.41 3.78
CA LYS A 158 -29.52 1.76 4.65
C LYS A 158 -29.19 0.34 4.19
N CYS A 159 -30.18 -0.44 3.78
CA CYS A 159 -29.98 -1.79 3.27
C CYS A 159 -29.31 -1.81 1.90
N ILE A 160 -29.64 -0.89 0.98
CA ILE A 160 -28.98 -0.75 -0.32
C ILE A 160 -27.52 -0.36 -0.13
N TYR A 161 -27.23 0.56 0.79
CA TYR A 161 -25.87 0.91 1.15
C TYR A 161 -25.08 -0.33 1.60
N PHE A 162 -25.66 -1.13 2.50
CA PHE A 162 -25.07 -2.41 2.93
C PHE A 162 -24.90 -3.39 1.75
N ILE A 163 -25.90 -3.51 0.87
CA ILE A 163 -25.80 -4.34 -0.34
C ILE A 163 -24.63 -3.89 -1.21
N HIS A 164 -24.51 -2.60 -1.49
CA HIS A 164 -23.46 -2.06 -2.38
C HIS A 164 -22.06 -2.27 -1.84
N HIS A 165 -21.84 -2.11 -0.54
CA HIS A 165 -20.51 -2.14 0.04
C HIS A 165 -20.08 -3.53 0.51
N ASP A 166 -20.98 -4.28 1.14
CA ASP A 166 -20.60 -5.52 1.84
C ASP A 166 -20.99 -6.78 1.06
N VAL A 167 -22.05 -6.70 0.24
CA VAL A 167 -22.62 -7.89 -0.43
C VAL A 167 -22.25 -7.96 -1.90
N ILE A 168 -22.44 -6.88 -2.67
CA ILE A 168 -22.23 -6.85 -4.12
C ILE A 168 -20.80 -7.21 -4.51
N PRO A 169 -19.72 -6.65 -3.90
CA PRO A 169 -18.36 -6.99 -4.29
C PRO A 169 -18.08 -8.49 -4.14
N VAL A 170 -18.64 -9.09 -3.08
CA VAL A 170 -18.47 -10.52 -2.79
C VAL A 170 -19.25 -11.38 -3.77
N ILE A 171 -20.52 -11.04 -4.04
CA ILE A 171 -21.36 -11.75 -5.01
C ILE A 171 -20.81 -11.61 -6.43
N ALA A 172 -20.40 -10.41 -6.85
CA ALA A 172 -19.83 -10.16 -8.17
C ALA A 172 -18.56 -11.00 -8.38
N LYS A 173 -17.64 -10.98 -7.41
CA LYS A 173 -16.42 -11.79 -7.42
C LYS A 173 -16.75 -13.29 -7.50
N ARG A 174 -17.64 -13.80 -6.64
CA ARG A 174 -18.02 -15.23 -6.64
C ARG A 174 -18.70 -15.63 -7.95
N THR A 175 -19.53 -14.76 -8.52
CA THR A 175 -20.23 -15.01 -9.79
C THR A 175 -19.23 -15.06 -10.95
N PHE A 176 -18.24 -14.16 -10.95
CA PHE A 176 -17.19 -14.11 -11.96
C PHE A 176 -16.30 -15.37 -11.96
N TYR A 177 -16.03 -15.93 -10.78
CA TYR A 177 -15.23 -17.17 -10.61
C TYR A 177 -16.09 -18.42 -10.44
N CYS A 178 -17.36 -18.38 -10.82
CA CYS A 178 -18.23 -19.54 -10.68
C CYS A 178 -17.87 -20.60 -11.73
N ASP A 179 -17.44 -21.78 -11.28
CA ASP A 179 -17.29 -22.98 -12.11
C ASP A 179 -18.67 -23.59 -12.46
N ALA A 180 -19.59 -22.81 -13.00
CA ALA A 180 -20.88 -23.33 -13.44
C ALA A 180 -20.69 -24.13 -14.74
N ILE A 181 -21.23 -25.34 -14.74
CA ILE A 181 -21.15 -26.27 -15.85
C ILE A 181 -22.53 -26.37 -16.50
N ASP A 182 -22.60 -26.18 -17.82
CA ASP A 182 -23.79 -26.50 -18.62
C ASP A 182 -24.17 -27.97 -18.39
N SER A 183 -25.42 -28.17 -17.96
CA SER A 183 -26.03 -29.48 -17.66
C SER A 183 -25.89 -30.52 -18.77
N SER A 184 -25.64 -30.08 -20.02
CA SER A 184 -25.63 -30.95 -21.20
C SER A 184 -24.26 -31.12 -21.87
N ALA A 185 -23.26 -30.25 -21.59
CA ALA A 185 -22.06 -30.19 -22.45
C ALA A 185 -20.75 -29.76 -21.78
N GLY A 186 -20.67 -29.51 -20.47
CA GLY A 186 -19.40 -29.08 -19.88
C GLY A 186 -19.00 -27.63 -20.20
N ARG A 187 -19.89 -26.85 -20.84
CA ARG A 187 -19.60 -25.47 -21.26
C ARG A 187 -19.53 -24.53 -20.06
N ILE A 188 -18.54 -23.65 -20.05
CA ILE A 188 -18.40 -22.54 -19.10
C ILE A 188 -19.50 -21.51 -19.39
N ILE A 189 -20.16 -20.99 -18.35
CA ILE A 189 -21.15 -19.92 -18.49
C ILE A 189 -20.52 -18.68 -19.14
N THR A 190 -21.24 -18.06 -20.06
CA THR A 190 -20.80 -16.85 -20.76
C THR A 190 -20.98 -15.61 -19.88
N TYR A 191 -20.26 -14.53 -20.17
CA TYR A 191 -20.40 -13.28 -19.40
C TYR A 191 -21.85 -12.76 -19.33
N PRO A 192 -22.67 -12.75 -20.40
CA PRO A 192 -24.06 -12.32 -20.28
C PRO A 192 -24.89 -13.21 -19.35
N GLU A 193 -24.61 -14.51 -19.29
CA GLU A 193 -25.28 -15.45 -18.37
C GLU A 193 -24.85 -15.18 -16.92
N MET A 194 -23.55 -14.91 -16.69
CA MET A 194 -23.03 -14.47 -15.40
C MET A 194 -23.67 -13.16 -14.92
N GLU A 195 -23.75 -12.15 -15.80
CA GLU A 195 -24.36 -10.86 -15.47
C GLU A 195 -25.86 -11.04 -15.14
N GLN A 196 -26.58 -11.85 -15.91
CA GLN A 196 -27.98 -12.16 -15.61
C GLN A 196 -28.15 -12.85 -14.25
N LEU A 197 -27.28 -13.81 -13.93
CA LEU A 197 -27.27 -14.45 -12.62
C LEU A 197 -27.01 -13.42 -11.52
N PHE A 198 -25.99 -12.56 -11.67
CA PHE A 198 -25.69 -11.48 -10.73
C PHE A 198 -26.88 -10.55 -10.51
N LEU A 199 -27.51 -10.07 -11.58
CA LEU A 199 -28.69 -9.21 -11.51
C LEU A 199 -29.85 -9.93 -10.79
N HIS A 200 -30.04 -11.24 -11.02
CA HIS A 200 -31.03 -12.04 -10.31
C HIS A 200 -30.75 -12.13 -8.81
N LEU A 201 -29.50 -12.41 -8.44
CA LEU A 201 -29.07 -12.51 -7.04
C LEU A 201 -29.39 -11.21 -6.30
N VAL A 202 -28.93 -10.07 -6.83
CA VAL A 202 -29.13 -8.77 -6.17
C VAL A 202 -30.60 -8.36 -6.13
N ALA A 203 -31.35 -8.56 -7.22
CA ALA A 203 -32.79 -8.28 -7.23
C ALA A 203 -33.56 -9.15 -6.21
N THR A 204 -33.10 -10.37 -5.95
CA THR A 204 -33.67 -11.25 -4.93
C THR A 204 -33.41 -10.73 -3.52
N LEU A 205 -32.21 -10.18 -3.26
CA LEU A 205 -31.90 -9.52 -1.99
C LEU A 205 -32.74 -8.25 -1.79
N GLU A 206 -32.96 -7.46 -2.84
CA GLU A 206 -33.88 -6.31 -2.77
C GLU A 206 -35.31 -6.76 -2.44
N LYS A 207 -35.80 -7.82 -3.08
CA LYS A 207 -37.12 -8.42 -2.77
C LYS A 207 -37.20 -8.94 -1.32
N LEU A 208 -36.11 -9.47 -0.77
CA LEU A 208 -36.04 -9.90 0.63
C LEU A 208 -36.19 -8.72 1.59
N ILE A 209 -35.61 -7.54 1.29
CA ILE A 209 -35.83 -6.33 2.09
C ILE A 209 -37.33 -6.01 2.14
N ILE A 210 -37.99 -5.99 0.97
CA ILE A 210 -39.41 -5.66 0.88
C ILE A 210 -40.27 -6.70 1.60
N ALA A 211 -39.98 -7.99 1.40
CA ALA A 211 -40.66 -9.08 2.10
C ALA A 211 -40.57 -8.95 3.63
N ARG A 212 -39.38 -8.59 4.13
CA ARG A 212 -39.16 -8.36 5.57
C ARG A 212 -39.90 -7.11 6.05
N SER A 213 -39.95 -6.04 5.25
CA SER A 213 -40.75 -4.86 5.57
C SER A 213 -42.24 -5.18 5.70
N VAL A 214 -42.79 -5.95 4.76
CA VAL A 214 -44.21 -6.36 4.79
C VAL A 214 -44.50 -7.27 5.97
N LYS A 215 -43.57 -8.17 6.32
CA LYS A 215 -43.69 -9.00 7.51
C LYS A 215 -43.75 -8.13 8.77
N ASN A 216 -42.78 -7.23 8.95
CA ASN A 216 -42.73 -6.34 10.11
C ASN A 216 -43.95 -5.41 10.20
N TRP A 217 -44.47 -4.95 9.06
CA TRP A 217 -45.73 -4.22 8.97
C TRP A 217 -46.91 -5.06 9.49
N ARG A 218 -47.07 -6.29 9.00
CA ARG A 218 -48.14 -7.19 9.45
C ARG A 218 -48.03 -7.49 10.94
N ASP A 219 -46.82 -7.72 11.45
CA ASP A 219 -46.57 -7.97 12.86
C ASP A 219 -46.99 -6.74 13.70
N SER A 220 -46.59 -5.54 13.27
CA SER A 220 -47.00 -4.27 13.90
C SER A 220 -48.52 -4.05 13.86
N CYS A 221 -49.18 -4.35 12.73
CA CYS A 221 -50.64 -4.25 12.61
C CYS A 221 -51.36 -5.27 13.49
N ASN A 222 -50.82 -6.49 13.63
CA ASN A 222 -51.37 -7.53 14.48
C ASN A 222 -51.26 -7.16 15.96
N GLU A 223 -50.12 -6.61 16.39
CA GLU A 223 -49.94 -6.08 17.75
C GLU A 223 -50.93 -4.95 18.07
N ASN A 224 -51.28 -4.14 17.07
CA ASN A 224 -52.19 -2.99 17.21
C ASN A 224 -53.61 -3.28 16.68
N LYS A 225 -53.99 -4.56 16.55
CA LYS A 225 -55.26 -4.96 15.92
C LYS A 225 -56.48 -4.35 16.58
N SER A 226 -56.46 -4.15 17.90
CA SER A 226 -57.55 -3.49 18.64
C SER A 226 -57.75 -2.03 18.20
N VAL A 227 -56.66 -1.28 18.02
CA VAL A 227 -56.68 0.13 17.57
C VAL A 227 -57.09 0.21 16.09
N LEU A 228 -56.51 -0.63 15.24
CA LEU A 228 -56.79 -0.64 13.81
C LEU A 228 -58.22 -1.11 13.48
N SER A 229 -58.83 -1.95 14.33
CA SER A 229 -60.23 -2.40 14.16
C SER A 229 -61.26 -1.27 14.23
N VAL A 230 -60.89 -0.10 14.78
CA VAL A 230 -61.74 1.10 14.83
C VAL A 230 -61.89 1.76 13.45
N ILE A 231 -61.07 1.37 12.47
CA ILE A 231 -61.09 1.87 11.09
C ILE A 231 -61.76 0.82 10.17
N PRO A 232 -63.10 0.78 10.09
CA PRO A 232 -63.79 -0.20 9.27
C PRO A 232 -63.50 0.01 7.78
N GLY A 233 -63.27 -1.10 7.07
CA GLY A 233 -63.17 -1.11 5.60
C GLY A 233 -61.78 -0.88 5.01
N ILE A 234 -60.73 -0.80 5.84
CA ILE A 234 -59.34 -0.74 5.36
C ILE A 234 -58.64 -2.07 5.63
N ASP A 235 -58.16 -2.69 4.56
CA ASP A 235 -57.30 -3.86 4.64
C ASP A 235 -55.85 -3.42 4.86
N PHE A 236 -55.31 -3.71 6.04
CA PHE A 236 -53.92 -3.45 6.39
C PHE A 236 -52.99 -4.64 6.11
N THR A 237 -53.48 -5.74 5.51
CA THR A 237 -52.67 -6.94 5.27
C THR A 237 -51.54 -6.73 4.27
N ASP A 238 -51.75 -5.88 3.26
CA ASP A 238 -50.76 -5.52 2.27
C ASP A 238 -50.64 -3.99 2.15
N PRO A 239 -49.53 -3.39 2.61
CA PRO A 239 -49.36 -1.94 2.55
C PRO A 239 -49.24 -1.39 1.12
N PHE A 240 -49.03 -2.26 0.12
CA PHE A 240 -48.84 -1.89 -1.29
C PHE A 240 -50.11 -1.98 -2.13
N ASN A 241 -51.14 -2.72 -1.68
CA ASN A 241 -52.38 -2.90 -2.44
C ASN A 241 -53.33 -1.68 -2.37
N ASN A 242 -53.07 -0.74 -1.47
CA ASN A 242 -53.90 0.44 -1.27
C ASN A 242 -53.50 1.58 -2.24
N SER A 243 -54.23 1.72 -3.35
CA SER A 243 -53.96 2.73 -4.39
C SER A 243 -53.91 4.17 -3.85
N PHE A 244 -54.60 4.44 -2.73
CA PHE A 244 -54.60 5.75 -2.07
C PHE A 244 -53.25 6.12 -1.46
N ALA A 245 -52.46 5.15 -0.99
CA ALA A 245 -51.15 5.40 -0.41
C ALA A 245 -50.10 5.73 -1.48
N CYS A 246 -50.19 5.07 -2.64
CA CYS A 246 -49.27 5.26 -3.76
C CYS A 246 -49.36 6.68 -4.35
N MET A 247 -50.53 7.31 -4.33
CA MET A 247 -50.77 8.64 -4.90
C MET A 247 -50.17 9.79 -4.08
N HIS A 248 -49.98 9.60 -2.76
CA HIS A 248 -49.34 10.61 -1.90
C HIS A 248 -47.84 10.37 -1.73
N CYS A 249 -47.39 9.12 -1.79
CA CYS A 249 -45.96 8.79 -1.76
C CYS A 249 -45.24 9.31 -3.00
N SER A 250 -45.91 9.55 -4.13
CA SER A 250 -45.28 10.12 -5.32
C SER A 250 -44.56 11.44 -5.05
N ASN A 251 -45.02 12.24 -4.08
CA ASN A 251 -44.34 13.49 -3.72
C ASN A 251 -43.04 13.26 -2.94
N ILE A 252 -43.01 12.26 -2.06
CA ILE A 252 -41.80 11.83 -1.33
C ILE A 252 -40.82 11.13 -2.30
N ILE A 253 -41.35 10.36 -3.24
CA ILE A 253 -40.59 9.65 -4.28
C ILE A 253 -39.96 10.61 -5.29
N ASN A 254 -40.61 11.74 -5.58
CA ASN A 254 -40.09 12.71 -6.53
C ASN A 254 -38.88 13.49 -6.00
N ASP A 255 -38.72 13.61 -4.68
CA ASP A 255 -37.62 14.37 -4.04
C ASP A 255 -36.40 13.50 -3.72
N HIS A 256 -36.59 12.19 -3.53
CA HIS A 256 -35.50 11.27 -3.28
C HIS A 256 -34.90 10.71 -4.57
N ARG A 257 -33.62 11.06 -4.80
CA ARG A 257 -32.64 10.49 -5.75
C ARG A 257 -33.17 9.25 -6.50
N LYS A 258 -33.38 9.41 -7.81
CA LYS A 258 -33.80 8.39 -8.80
C LYS A 258 -33.45 6.98 -8.33
N ILE A 259 -34.47 6.20 -7.97
CA ILE A 259 -34.31 4.82 -7.50
C ILE A 259 -33.98 3.94 -8.71
N TYR A 260 -32.70 3.59 -8.85
CA TYR A 260 -32.25 2.50 -9.73
C TYR A 260 -32.12 1.20 -8.92
N PRO A 261 -32.17 0.02 -9.56
CA PRO A 261 -31.98 -1.25 -8.85
C PRO A 261 -30.58 -1.30 -8.23
N ALA A 262 -30.45 -1.89 -7.04
CA ALA A 262 -29.18 -1.95 -6.29
C ALA A 262 -28.04 -2.64 -7.07
N ALA A 263 -28.36 -3.43 -8.10
CA ALA A 263 -27.35 -4.09 -8.92
C ALA A 263 -26.61 -3.14 -9.88
N PHE A 264 -27.07 -1.89 -10.02
CA PHE A 264 -26.53 -0.91 -10.96
C PHE A 264 -25.87 0.27 -10.24
N ILE A 265 -24.89 0.87 -10.90
CA ILE A 265 -24.22 2.10 -10.47
C ILE A 265 -24.08 3.03 -11.67
N HIS A 266 -24.20 4.33 -11.42
CA HIS A 266 -23.99 5.34 -12.45
C HIS A 266 -22.49 5.58 -12.65
N LYS A 267 -21.92 4.99 -13.69
CA LYS A 267 -20.49 5.12 -14.05
C LYS A 267 -20.36 5.22 -15.57
N PHE A 268 -19.38 5.99 -16.04
CA PHE A 268 -19.16 6.25 -17.48
C PHE A 268 -20.39 6.86 -18.18
N GLY A 269 -21.11 7.74 -17.48
CA GLY A 269 -22.29 8.44 -18.00
C GLY A 269 -23.55 7.57 -18.16
N VAL A 270 -23.54 6.31 -17.70
CA VAL A 270 -24.66 5.38 -17.81
C VAL A 270 -24.86 4.57 -16.53
N TYR A 271 -26.04 3.95 -16.34
CA TYR A 271 -26.26 2.98 -15.27
C TYR A 271 -25.90 1.58 -15.76
N ILE A 272 -24.79 1.06 -15.28
CA ILE A 272 -24.28 -0.28 -15.61
C ILE A 272 -24.20 -1.14 -14.36
N SER A 273 -24.24 -2.46 -14.53
CA SER A 273 -24.17 -3.37 -13.40
C SER A 273 -22.81 -3.23 -12.69
N PHE A 274 -22.76 -3.48 -11.37
CA PHE A 274 -21.47 -3.49 -10.65
C PHE A 274 -20.50 -4.52 -11.25
N MET A 275 -21.00 -5.68 -11.69
CA MET A 275 -20.20 -6.70 -12.36
C MET A 275 -19.59 -6.20 -13.68
N ALA A 276 -20.33 -5.38 -14.42
CA ALA A 276 -19.82 -4.72 -15.63
C ALA A 276 -18.75 -3.68 -15.32
N VAL A 277 -18.94 -2.89 -14.26
CA VAL A 277 -17.95 -1.91 -13.81
C VAL A 277 -16.63 -2.59 -13.50
N ASP A 278 -16.65 -3.68 -12.72
CA ASP A 278 -15.43 -4.40 -12.34
C ASP A 278 -14.67 -4.91 -13.57
N ASN A 279 -15.38 -5.44 -14.57
CA ASN A 279 -14.75 -5.93 -15.79
C ASN A 279 -14.20 -4.79 -16.67
N ILE A 280 -14.93 -3.68 -16.79
CA ILE A 280 -14.45 -2.48 -17.48
C ILE A 280 -13.20 -1.94 -16.77
N ASP A 281 -13.22 -1.81 -15.44
CA ASP A 281 -12.09 -1.31 -14.66
C ASP A 281 -10.85 -2.21 -14.80
N ASP A 282 -11.02 -3.53 -14.87
CA ASP A 282 -9.92 -4.46 -15.16
C ASP A 282 -9.35 -4.26 -16.58
N MET A 283 -10.21 -4.13 -17.59
CA MET A 283 -9.79 -3.83 -18.96
C MET A 283 -9.01 -2.51 -19.04
N ILE A 284 -9.52 -1.47 -18.37
CA ILE A 284 -8.88 -0.15 -18.25
C ILE A 284 -7.52 -0.29 -17.56
N SER A 285 -7.47 -0.97 -16.42
CA SER A 285 -6.26 -1.15 -15.61
C SER A 285 -5.17 -1.90 -16.37
N ARG A 286 -5.52 -2.98 -17.10
CA ARG A 286 -4.57 -3.72 -17.94
C ARG A 286 -3.99 -2.86 -19.06
N PHE A 287 -4.84 -2.07 -19.74
CA PHE A 287 -4.40 -1.15 -20.78
C PHE A 287 -3.47 -0.08 -20.21
N VAL A 288 -3.91 0.64 -19.17
CA VAL A 288 -3.17 1.73 -18.53
C VAL A 288 -1.83 1.25 -17.97
N ARG A 289 -1.79 0.09 -17.30
CA ARG A 289 -0.54 -0.52 -16.81
C ARG A 289 0.44 -0.76 -17.96
N THR A 290 -0.01 -1.40 -19.04
CA THR A 290 0.84 -1.73 -20.19
C THR A 290 1.37 -0.47 -20.88
N PHE A 291 0.55 0.58 -20.99
CA PHE A 291 0.94 1.85 -21.57
C PHE A 291 1.93 2.60 -20.68
N ASN A 292 1.62 2.72 -19.39
CA ASN A 292 2.46 3.35 -18.39
C ASN A 292 3.84 2.69 -18.30
N ASP A 293 3.94 1.35 -18.34
CA ASP A 293 5.23 0.64 -18.36
C ASP A 293 6.13 1.03 -19.55
N LYS A 294 5.53 1.34 -20.71
CA LYS A 294 6.29 1.84 -21.88
C LYS A 294 6.79 3.26 -21.63
N LEU A 295 5.94 4.14 -21.10
CA LEU A 295 6.34 5.51 -20.79
C LEU A 295 7.40 5.58 -19.68
N LYS A 296 7.26 4.76 -18.62
CA LYS A 296 8.27 4.57 -17.56
C LYS A 296 9.63 4.25 -18.14
N LYS A 297 9.71 3.34 -19.13
CA LYS A 297 10.96 2.98 -19.80
C LYS A 297 11.59 4.16 -20.54
N VAL A 298 10.76 5.00 -21.19
CA VAL A 298 11.23 6.21 -21.88
C VAL A 298 11.81 7.20 -20.88
N VAL A 299 11.08 7.55 -19.82
CA VAL A 299 11.55 8.51 -18.81
C VAL A 299 12.74 7.97 -18.03
N HIS A 300 12.72 6.70 -17.63
CA HIS A 300 13.88 6.06 -17.03
C HIS A 300 15.11 6.13 -17.95
N SER A 301 14.96 5.90 -19.26
CA SER A 301 16.05 6.06 -20.22
C SER A 301 16.57 7.50 -20.28
N LYS A 302 15.68 8.51 -20.24
CA LYS A 302 16.07 9.93 -20.16
C LYS A 302 16.81 10.24 -18.86
N CYS A 303 16.32 9.79 -17.71
CA CYS A 303 16.99 9.97 -16.41
C CYS A 303 18.38 9.31 -16.39
N VAL A 304 18.48 8.08 -16.90
CA VAL A 304 19.77 7.37 -17.05
C VAL A 304 20.70 8.17 -17.95
N HIS A 305 20.20 8.74 -19.04
CA HIS A 305 21.01 9.58 -19.93
C HIS A 305 21.51 10.82 -19.18
N ILE A 306 20.63 11.60 -18.55
CA ILE A 306 20.98 12.79 -17.77
C ILE A 306 22.05 12.45 -16.72
N CYS A 307 21.83 11.43 -15.89
CA CYS A 307 22.77 11.06 -14.83
C CYS A 307 24.15 10.60 -15.35
N ASN A 308 24.21 10.11 -16.59
CA ASN A 308 25.45 9.59 -17.17
C ASN A 308 26.27 10.65 -17.92
N TYR A 309 25.61 11.67 -18.48
CA TYR A 309 26.21 12.57 -19.46
C TYR A 309 26.10 14.05 -19.09
N SER A 310 25.11 14.43 -18.26
CA SER A 310 24.97 15.80 -17.80
C SER A 310 26.05 16.13 -16.78
N ASP A 311 26.66 17.31 -16.96
CA ASP A 311 27.57 17.89 -15.98
C ASP A 311 26.79 18.62 -14.85
N ARG A 312 25.45 18.71 -14.95
CA ARG A 312 24.53 19.36 -14.00
C ARG A 312 23.32 18.46 -13.67
N VAL A 313 23.58 17.22 -13.25
CA VAL A 313 22.55 16.17 -13.07
C VAL A 313 21.32 16.62 -12.26
N ASP A 314 21.49 17.31 -11.11
CA ASP A 314 20.33 17.78 -10.32
C ASP A 314 19.48 18.82 -11.08
N TYR A 315 20.15 19.73 -11.80
CA TYR A 315 19.45 20.75 -12.59
C TYR A 315 18.70 20.12 -13.74
N ASP A 316 19.34 19.26 -14.53
CA ASP A 316 18.72 18.64 -15.70
C ASP A 316 17.62 17.63 -15.31
N LEU A 317 17.74 16.93 -14.17
CA LEU A 317 16.65 16.10 -13.64
C LEU A 317 15.47 16.95 -13.15
N ARG A 318 15.76 18.12 -12.56
CA ARG A 318 14.73 19.10 -12.17
C ARG A 318 14.09 19.73 -13.39
N GLU A 319 14.87 20.01 -14.43
CA GLU A 319 14.40 20.49 -15.72
C GLU A 319 13.54 19.42 -16.39
N LEU A 320 13.95 18.15 -16.44
CA LEU A 320 13.10 17.07 -16.94
C LEU A 320 11.80 16.96 -16.14
N ARG A 321 11.85 17.08 -14.81
CA ARG A 321 10.65 17.11 -13.97
C ARG A 321 9.76 18.31 -14.29
N ASN A 322 10.35 19.50 -14.43
CA ASN A 322 9.62 20.72 -14.75
C ASN A 322 9.10 20.69 -16.19
N GLU A 323 9.84 20.10 -17.12
CA GLU A 323 9.46 19.89 -18.51
C GLU A 323 8.23 18.98 -18.55
N LEU A 324 8.26 17.88 -17.81
CA LEU A 324 7.08 17.07 -17.58
C LEU A 324 5.97 17.94 -16.99
N TYR A 325 6.13 18.63 -15.85
CA TYR A 325 5.04 19.41 -15.22
C TYR A 325 4.47 20.59 -16.06
N SER A 326 5.35 21.41 -16.64
CA SER A 326 5.03 22.67 -17.34
C SER A 326 4.67 22.46 -18.80
N LYS A 327 5.25 21.44 -19.45
CA LYS A 327 4.82 21.01 -20.78
C LYS A 327 3.76 19.92 -20.72
N LEU A 328 3.36 19.43 -19.56
CA LEU A 328 2.13 18.63 -19.40
C LEU A 328 0.87 19.42 -19.83
N SER A 329 0.92 20.68 -20.27
CA SER A 329 -0.22 21.29 -21.00
C SER A 329 -0.05 21.31 -22.53
N VAL A 330 1.18 21.19 -23.07
CA VAL A 330 1.47 21.31 -24.51
C VAL A 330 1.99 20.00 -25.11
N GLU A 331 2.94 19.32 -24.46
CA GLU A 331 3.39 17.95 -24.79
C GLU A 331 2.44 16.87 -24.25
N PHE A 332 1.43 17.25 -23.45
CA PHE A 332 0.26 16.39 -23.21
C PHE A 332 -0.32 15.90 -24.51
N LYS A 333 -0.29 16.77 -25.53
CA LYS A 333 -0.74 16.43 -26.87
C LYS A 333 0.00 15.21 -27.43
N LEU A 334 1.30 15.02 -27.15
CA LEU A 334 2.03 13.83 -27.62
C LEU A 334 1.66 12.56 -26.86
N ILE A 335 1.46 12.65 -25.55
CA ILE A 335 1.03 11.48 -24.74
C ILE A 335 -0.41 11.13 -25.08
N GLU A 336 -1.27 12.13 -25.25
CA GLU A 336 -2.67 11.95 -25.62
C GLU A 336 -2.79 11.48 -27.08
N GLU A 337 -1.99 11.99 -28.02
CA GLU A 337 -1.90 11.46 -29.40
C GLU A 337 -1.42 9.99 -29.39
N GLU A 338 -0.41 9.66 -28.60
CA GLU A 338 0.08 8.27 -28.48
C GLU A 338 -0.94 7.37 -27.78
N PHE A 339 -1.64 7.87 -26.76
CA PHE A 339 -2.74 7.17 -26.09
C PHE A 339 -3.90 6.94 -27.06
N ASP A 340 -4.37 7.97 -27.76
CA ASP A 340 -5.45 7.91 -28.73
C ASP A 340 -5.09 6.97 -29.88
N ARG A 341 -3.84 7.03 -30.35
CA ARG A 341 -3.30 6.07 -31.34
C ARG A 341 -3.34 4.64 -30.81
N LYS A 342 -3.00 4.41 -29.53
CA LYS A 342 -3.07 3.09 -28.89
C LYS A 342 -4.49 2.61 -28.62
N VAL A 343 -5.39 3.51 -28.28
CA VAL A 343 -6.82 3.20 -28.13
C VAL A 343 -7.41 2.86 -29.49
N ALA A 344 -7.04 3.59 -30.56
CA ALA A 344 -7.46 3.32 -31.93
C ALA A 344 -6.89 2.01 -32.51
N GLU A 345 -5.94 1.34 -31.83
CA GLU A 345 -5.52 0.00 -32.22
C GLU A 345 -6.75 -0.93 -32.20
N LYS A 346 -6.98 -1.62 -33.33
CA LYS A 346 -8.17 -2.45 -33.58
C LYS A 346 -8.50 -3.38 -32.41
N THR A 347 -7.50 -3.91 -31.72
CA THR A 347 -7.66 -4.80 -30.57
C THR A 347 -8.38 -4.14 -29.39
N VAL A 348 -8.05 -2.88 -29.04
CA VAL A 348 -8.63 -2.20 -27.87
C VAL A 348 -10.09 -1.85 -28.15
N VAL A 349 -10.36 -1.16 -29.26
CA VAL A 349 -11.71 -0.82 -29.71
C VAL A 349 -12.57 -2.08 -29.83
N HIS A 350 -12.07 -3.13 -30.50
CA HIS A 350 -12.83 -4.36 -30.67
C HIS A 350 -13.16 -5.03 -29.34
N ASN A 351 -12.23 -5.07 -28.39
CA ASN A 351 -12.47 -5.68 -27.07
C ASN A 351 -13.56 -4.92 -26.30
N PHE A 352 -13.47 -3.59 -26.23
CA PHE A 352 -14.49 -2.78 -25.56
C PHE A 352 -15.83 -2.81 -26.30
N SER A 353 -15.86 -2.64 -27.62
CA SER A 353 -17.11 -2.70 -28.38
C SER A 353 -17.80 -4.06 -28.28
N ASN A 354 -17.03 -5.16 -28.35
CA ASN A 354 -17.58 -6.51 -28.17
C ASN A 354 -18.15 -6.69 -26.76
N PHE A 355 -17.45 -6.21 -25.72
CA PHE A 355 -17.95 -6.26 -24.36
C PHE A 355 -19.21 -5.40 -24.16
N LEU A 356 -19.16 -4.12 -24.56
CA LEU A 356 -20.27 -3.16 -24.46
C LEU A 356 -21.52 -3.62 -25.22
N SER A 357 -21.36 -4.30 -26.35
CA SER A 357 -22.49 -4.86 -27.12
C SER A 357 -23.27 -5.94 -26.37
N ASN A 358 -22.64 -6.56 -25.38
CA ASN A 358 -23.21 -7.63 -24.58
C ASN A 358 -23.73 -7.15 -23.22
N LEU A 359 -23.48 -5.90 -22.83
CA LEU A 359 -23.83 -5.35 -21.52
C LEU A 359 -25.31 -5.08 -21.33
N SER A 360 -25.75 -5.27 -20.09
CA SER A 360 -27.07 -4.84 -19.63
C SER A 360 -26.95 -3.42 -19.09
N ILE A 361 -27.44 -2.44 -19.86
CA ILE A 361 -27.51 -1.03 -19.43
C ILE A 361 -28.92 -0.75 -18.95
N TRP A 362 -29.05 -0.18 -17.76
CA TRP A 362 -30.33 0.27 -17.25
C TRP A 362 -30.64 1.67 -17.78
N ASP A 363 -31.66 1.77 -18.64
CA ASP A 363 -32.19 3.06 -19.09
C ASP A 363 -33.47 3.40 -18.33
N LYS A 364 -33.47 4.57 -17.69
CA LYS A 364 -34.64 5.13 -17.01
C LYS A 364 -35.79 5.40 -17.99
N ASN A 365 -35.45 5.82 -19.21
CA ASN A 365 -36.40 6.12 -20.27
C ASN A 365 -36.44 4.91 -21.18
N LYS A 366 -37.28 3.92 -20.87
CA LYS A 366 -37.43 2.60 -21.52
C LYS A 366 -37.62 2.56 -23.07
N GLY A 367 -37.29 3.62 -23.81
CA GLY A 367 -37.35 3.71 -25.26
C GLY A 367 -36.12 4.31 -25.96
N VAL A 368 -35.05 4.70 -25.26
CA VAL A 368 -33.82 5.18 -25.93
C VAL A 368 -32.80 4.05 -25.98
N VAL A 369 -32.48 3.59 -27.18
CA VAL A 369 -31.37 2.66 -27.38
C VAL A 369 -30.10 3.35 -26.89
N VAL A 370 -29.56 2.91 -25.75
CA VAL A 370 -28.33 3.50 -25.20
C VAL A 370 -27.23 3.37 -26.24
N ASN A 371 -26.71 4.53 -26.65
CA ASN A 371 -25.68 4.59 -27.67
C ASN A 371 -24.35 4.11 -27.09
N SER A 372 -24.02 2.84 -27.33
CA SER A 372 -22.75 2.23 -26.92
C SER A 372 -21.50 3.04 -27.31
N VAL A 373 -21.59 3.87 -28.36
CA VAL A 373 -20.54 4.80 -28.78
C VAL A 373 -20.29 5.89 -27.74
N LEU A 374 -21.35 6.44 -27.12
CA LEU A 374 -21.22 7.46 -26.07
C LEU A 374 -20.62 6.87 -24.80
N THR A 375 -21.06 5.67 -24.40
CA THR A 375 -20.46 4.96 -23.25
C THR A 375 -18.99 4.67 -23.49
N PHE A 376 -18.62 4.28 -24.71
CA PHE A 376 -17.22 4.05 -25.05
C PHE A 376 -16.37 5.33 -24.97
N SER A 377 -16.89 6.48 -25.42
CA SER A 377 -16.16 7.76 -25.28
C SER A 377 -15.97 8.16 -23.81
N GLU A 378 -16.95 7.94 -22.95
CA GLU A 378 -16.83 8.20 -21.51
C GLU A 378 -15.81 7.26 -20.84
N ILE A 379 -15.76 5.99 -21.26
CA ILE A 379 -14.73 5.04 -20.82
C ILE A 379 -13.34 5.51 -21.24
N ILE A 380 -13.16 5.96 -22.49
CA ILE A 380 -11.88 6.48 -22.99
C ILE A 380 -11.44 7.70 -22.18
N SER A 381 -12.37 8.63 -21.90
CA SER A 381 -12.11 9.81 -21.06
C SER A 381 -11.63 9.39 -19.66
N TYR A 382 -12.32 8.44 -19.04
CA TYR A 382 -11.93 7.89 -17.75
C TYR A 382 -10.55 7.20 -17.80
N MET A 383 -10.29 6.36 -18.81
CA MET A 383 -9.00 5.70 -19.03
C MET A 383 -7.86 6.70 -19.12
N ARG A 384 -8.08 7.81 -19.84
CA ARG A 384 -7.10 8.88 -19.99
C ARG A 384 -6.81 9.53 -18.64
N ASN A 385 -7.84 9.92 -17.89
CA ASN A 385 -7.67 10.53 -16.57
C ASN A 385 -6.97 9.58 -15.59
N PHE A 386 -7.34 8.29 -15.60
CA PHE A 386 -6.72 7.27 -14.78
C PHE A 386 -5.23 7.08 -15.11
N LEU A 387 -4.90 7.04 -16.41
CA LEU A 387 -3.51 7.03 -16.86
C LEU A 387 -2.76 8.26 -16.36
N MET A 388 -3.35 9.46 -16.47
CA MET A 388 -2.66 10.69 -16.11
C MET A 388 -2.31 10.79 -14.63
N ASN A 389 -3.24 10.40 -13.76
CA ASN A 389 -2.99 10.35 -12.33
C ASN A 389 -1.85 9.35 -12.01
N LYS A 390 -1.97 8.12 -12.52
CA LYS A 390 -0.98 7.06 -12.25
C LYS A 390 0.39 7.36 -12.84
N TYR A 391 0.41 7.91 -14.06
CA TYR A 391 1.63 8.25 -14.78
C TYR A 391 2.42 9.35 -14.07
N THR A 392 1.75 10.39 -13.59
CA THR A 392 2.39 11.53 -12.92
C THR A 392 3.15 11.06 -11.67
N ASP A 393 2.51 10.24 -10.83
CA ASP A 393 3.12 9.71 -9.61
C ASP A 393 4.31 8.80 -9.93
N ASP A 394 4.14 7.91 -10.90
CA ASP A 394 5.17 6.95 -11.28
C ASP A 394 6.42 7.62 -11.87
N LEU A 395 6.23 8.63 -12.72
CA LEU A 395 7.35 9.39 -13.27
C LEU A 395 8.08 10.19 -12.20
N PHE A 396 7.33 10.82 -11.30
CA PHE A 396 7.89 11.56 -10.19
C PHE A 396 8.77 10.65 -9.34
N ASN A 397 8.28 9.45 -9.05
CA ASN A 397 9.02 8.45 -8.31
C ASN A 397 10.29 8.03 -9.04
N ILE A 398 10.25 7.81 -10.36
CA ILE A 398 11.46 7.52 -11.15
C ILE A 398 12.49 8.65 -11.02
N ILE A 399 12.10 9.90 -11.30
CA ILE A 399 13.03 11.05 -11.25
C ILE A 399 13.57 11.26 -9.84
N ARG A 400 12.70 11.16 -8.83
CA ARG A 400 13.07 11.26 -7.41
C ARG A 400 14.07 10.18 -7.03
N CYS A 401 13.87 8.92 -7.44
CA CYS A 401 14.83 7.85 -7.18
C CYS A 401 16.21 8.16 -7.79
N PHE A 402 16.27 8.70 -9.01
CA PHE A 402 17.54 9.13 -9.60
C PHE A 402 18.18 10.27 -8.81
N ARG A 403 17.39 11.25 -8.37
CA ARG A 403 17.88 12.37 -7.56
C ARG A 403 18.37 11.94 -6.19
N GLU A 404 17.64 11.07 -5.49
CA GLU A 404 18.05 10.50 -4.19
C GLU A 404 19.32 9.67 -4.34
N MET A 405 19.46 8.92 -5.44
CA MET A 405 20.70 8.22 -5.77
C MET A 405 21.87 9.19 -5.95
N GLU A 406 21.66 10.40 -6.47
CA GLU A 406 22.71 11.42 -6.56
C GLU A 406 23.04 12.04 -5.20
N VAL A 407 22.04 12.40 -4.38
CA VAL A 407 22.25 12.98 -3.04
C VAL A 407 23.01 12.02 -2.13
N LYS A 408 22.65 10.73 -2.13
CA LYS A 408 23.35 9.70 -1.33
C LYS A 408 24.82 9.51 -1.74
N LYS A 409 25.17 9.84 -2.98
CA LYS A 409 26.58 9.78 -3.46
C LYS A 409 27.39 10.99 -3.04
N GLY A 410 26.76 12.13 -2.76
CA GLY A 410 27.42 13.36 -2.31
C GLY A 410 27.93 13.31 -0.86
N GLY A 411 27.40 12.41 -0.03
CA GLY A 411 27.82 12.26 1.38
C GLY A 411 29.06 11.40 1.61
N SER A 412 29.60 10.76 0.56
CA SER A 412 30.87 10.04 0.62
C SER A 412 31.85 10.72 -0.32
N GLU A 413 32.71 11.60 0.20
CA GLU A 413 33.71 12.35 -0.57
C GLU A 413 34.71 11.44 -1.35
N ASN A 414 34.70 10.12 -1.11
CA ASN A 414 35.47 9.15 -1.88
C ASN A 414 34.67 8.36 -2.92
N SER A 415 33.35 8.53 -3.01
CA SER A 415 32.55 8.07 -4.13
C SER A 415 32.24 9.24 -5.06
N ASN A 416 33.30 9.87 -5.59
CA ASN A 416 33.18 10.63 -6.83
C ASN A 416 32.32 9.81 -7.78
N LEU A 417 31.14 10.33 -8.11
CA LEU A 417 30.33 9.82 -9.19
C LEU A 417 31.27 9.64 -10.35
N CYS A 418 31.50 8.38 -10.69
CA CYS A 418 32.07 7.99 -11.94
C CYS A 418 31.04 8.38 -13.02
N THR A 419 30.86 9.69 -13.28
CA THR A 419 30.39 10.17 -14.59
C THR A 419 31.13 9.33 -15.61
N ILE A 420 30.52 8.98 -16.75
CA ILE A 420 31.20 8.11 -17.73
C ILE A 420 32.61 8.65 -18.03
N LYS A 421 32.77 9.98 -18.01
CA LYS A 421 34.05 10.67 -18.03
C LYS A 421 34.99 10.32 -16.87
N SER A 422 34.58 10.35 -15.61
CA SER A 422 35.45 9.93 -14.49
C SER A 422 35.64 8.41 -14.40
N MET A 423 34.74 7.59 -14.94
CA MET A 423 34.96 6.13 -15.02
C MET A 423 36.01 5.76 -16.06
N TRP A 424 35.94 6.35 -17.25
CA TRP A 424 36.75 5.92 -18.40
C TRP A 424 37.82 6.93 -18.79
N GLY A 425 37.86 8.10 -18.15
CA GLY A 425 38.63 9.27 -18.60
C GLY A 425 37.98 10.01 -19.78
N VAL A 426 36.97 9.43 -20.44
CA VAL A 426 36.31 9.97 -21.63
C VAL A 426 34.81 9.68 -21.65
N LYS A 427 34.03 10.51 -22.37
CA LYS A 427 32.58 10.34 -22.52
C LYS A 427 32.28 9.32 -23.63
N LEU A 428 32.22 8.03 -23.29
CA LEU A 428 31.88 6.97 -24.26
C LEU A 428 30.43 7.09 -24.77
N HIS A 429 30.22 6.77 -26.05
CA HIS A 429 28.88 6.67 -26.61
C HIS A 429 28.04 5.61 -25.87
N PRO A 430 26.73 5.83 -25.60
CA PRO A 430 25.90 4.91 -24.82
C PRO A 430 25.88 3.49 -25.35
N LYS A 431 25.73 3.30 -26.67
CA LYS A 431 25.73 1.97 -27.30
C LYS A 431 27.05 1.23 -27.07
N ASP A 432 28.16 1.95 -27.01
CA ASP A 432 29.49 1.37 -26.89
C ASP A 432 29.78 1.00 -25.42
N LYS A 433 29.30 1.82 -24.46
CA LYS A 433 29.25 1.47 -23.04
C LYS A 433 28.44 0.18 -22.82
N VAL A 434 27.28 0.06 -23.48
CA VAL A 434 26.47 -1.17 -23.44
C VAL A 434 27.24 -2.37 -24.02
N GLY A 435 27.99 -2.18 -25.10
CA GLY A 435 28.87 -3.22 -25.65
C GLY A 435 29.92 -3.71 -24.65
N ILE A 436 30.64 -2.81 -23.98
CA ILE A 436 31.60 -3.18 -22.91
C ILE A 436 30.88 -3.93 -21.77
N LEU A 437 29.70 -3.47 -21.35
CA LEU A 437 28.91 -4.16 -20.33
C LEU A 437 28.45 -5.55 -20.78
N HIS A 438 28.12 -5.73 -22.05
CA HIS A 438 27.72 -7.03 -22.59
C HIS A 438 28.89 -8.02 -22.55
N ILE A 439 30.08 -7.59 -22.97
CA ILE A 439 31.32 -8.39 -22.86
C ILE A 439 31.56 -8.76 -21.39
N ARG A 440 31.49 -7.78 -20.47
CA ARG A 440 31.63 -8.03 -19.03
C ARG A 440 30.65 -9.07 -18.49
N LYS A 441 29.37 -9.00 -18.89
CA LYS A 441 28.34 -9.94 -18.43
C LYS A 441 28.63 -11.36 -18.93
N LYS A 442 28.97 -11.50 -20.21
CA LYS A 442 29.35 -12.77 -20.85
C LYS A 442 30.48 -13.46 -20.07
N PHE A 443 31.57 -12.74 -19.78
CA PHE A 443 32.70 -13.32 -19.06
C PHE A 443 32.46 -13.47 -17.56
N SER A 444 31.70 -12.57 -16.92
CA SER A 444 31.32 -12.73 -15.51
C SER A 444 30.50 -13.98 -15.26
N ALA A 445 29.61 -14.37 -16.19
CA ALA A 445 28.86 -15.61 -16.09
C ALA A 445 29.78 -16.84 -16.18
N LYS A 446 30.74 -16.83 -17.12
CA LYS A 446 31.77 -17.88 -17.24
C LYS A 446 32.63 -17.99 -15.98
N CYS A 447 33.16 -16.86 -15.48
CA CYS A 447 33.92 -16.82 -14.22
C CYS A 447 33.09 -17.37 -13.06
N ARG A 448 31.80 -16.99 -12.97
CA ARG A 448 30.92 -17.46 -11.90
C ARG A 448 30.78 -18.97 -11.90
N SER A 449 30.55 -19.58 -13.06
CA SER A 449 30.48 -21.05 -13.18
C SER A 449 31.78 -21.70 -12.70
N VAL A 450 32.92 -21.32 -13.29
CA VAL A 450 34.22 -21.96 -12.98
C VAL A 450 34.60 -21.81 -11.51
N ILE A 451 34.37 -20.64 -10.92
CA ILE A 451 34.66 -20.42 -9.49
C ILE A 451 33.72 -21.21 -8.60
N ARG A 452 32.43 -21.27 -8.95
CA ARG A 452 31.44 -22.03 -8.20
C ARG A 452 31.81 -23.52 -8.20
N ASP A 453 32.13 -24.07 -9.37
CA ASP A 453 32.56 -25.47 -9.52
C ASP A 453 33.84 -25.73 -8.72
N LYS A 454 34.82 -24.83 -8.80
CA LYS A 454 36.08 -24.97 -8.06
C LYS A 454 35.89 -24.89 -6.55
N PHE A 455 35.04 -23.98 -6.08
CA PHE A 455 34.72 -23.88 -4.65
C PHE A 455 33.90 -25.08 -4.17
N CYS A 456 32.98 -25.62 -4.98
CA CYS A 456 32.29 -26.87 -4.67
C CYS A 456 33.27 -28.03 -4.51
N GLU A 457 34.21 -28.21 -5.45
CA GLU A 457 35.27 -29.22 -5.39
C GLU A 457 36.11 -29.07 -4.12
N MET A 458 36.52 -27.83 -3.79
CA MET A 458 37.28 -27.54 -2.56
C MET A 458 36.47 -27.82 -1.27
N LEU A 459 35.16 -27.64 -1.30
CA LEU A 459 34.28 -27.93 -0.17
C LEU A 459 33.96 -29.43 -0.06
N GLU A 460 34.07 -30.19 -1.15
CA GLU A 460 33.95 -31.65 -1.18
C GLU A 460 35.24 -32.34 -0.75
N ASP A 461 36.40 -31.79 -1.13
CA ASP A 461 37.70 -32.19 -0.62
C ASP A 461 37.85 -31.68 0.82
N ARG A 462 37.29 -32.45 1.76
CA ARG A 462 37.26 -32.19 3.21
C ARG A 462 38.64 -31.92 3.86
N ARG A 463 39.73 -31.96 3.09
CA ARG A 463 41.10 -31.75 3.57
C ARG A 463 41.47 -30.29 3.82
N ILE A 464 40.71 -29.33 3.30
CA ILE A 464 41.09 -27.91 3.32
C ILE A 464 40.53 -27.17 4.55
N PHE A 465 39.47 -27.68 5.18
CA PHE A 465 38.79 -27.04 6.32
C PHE A 465 38.51 -28.06 7.43
N PHE A 466 39.53 -28.40 8.22
CA PHE A 466 39.44 -29.45 9.25
C PHE A 466 38.87 -29.00 10.59
N ASP A 467 38.77 -27.70 10.84
CA ASP A 467 38.06 -27.20 12.00
C ASP A 467 36.64 -26.84 11.58
N SER A 468 35.65 -27.43 12.24
CA SER A 468 34.21 -27.30 11.99
C SER A 468 33.64 -25.87 12.08
N THR A 469 34.50 -24.86 12.16
CA THR A 469 34.18 -23.45 12.07
C THR A 469 33.97 -23.09 10.61
N ILE A 470 32.72 -22.80 10.24
CA ILE A 470 32.37 -22.14 8.98
C ILE A 470 33.13 -20.81 8.93
N VAL A 471 34.14 -20.74 8.06
CA VAL A 471 35.12 -19.66 8.10
C VAL A 471 34.64 -18.49 7.23
N ASP A 472 34.54 -17.32 7.86
CA ASP A 472 34.24 -16.04 7.22
C ASP A 472 35.19 -15.75 6.03
N TRP A 473 34.66 -15.10 4.99
CA TRP A 473 35.44 -14.74 3.79
C TRP A 473 36.71 -13.95 4.13
N GLY A 474 36.66 -13.08 5.14
CA GLY A 474 37.83 -12.31 5.58
C GLY A 474 39.02 -13.19 5.99
N ILE A 475 38.75 -14.36 6.55
CA ILE A 475 39.77 -15.30 7.02
C ILE A 475 40.24 -16.21 5.88
N VAL A 476 39.31 -16.82 5.11
CA VAL A 476 39.69 -17.76 4.03
C VAL A 476 40.17 -17.11 2.75
N SER A 477 39.86 -15.83 2.52
CA SER A 477 40.20 -15.17 1.26
C SER A 477 41.69 -15.25 0.94
N LYS A 478 42.57 -15.25 1.96
CA LYS A 478 44.03 -15.35 1.74
C LYS A 478 44.45 -16.67 1.08
N SER A 479 43.80 -17.79 1.42
CA SER A 479 44.11 -19.12 0.86
C SER A 479 43.32 -19.42 -0.42
N ILE A 480 42.07 -18.95 -0.50
CA ILE A 480 41.17 -19.25 -1.63
C ILE A 480 41.38 -18.31 -2.82
N LEU A 481 41.72 -17.04 -2.58
CA LEU A 481 41.87 -16.04 -3.66
C LEU A 481 42.93 -16.42 -4.71
N PRO A 482 44.11 -16.96 -4.36
CA PRO A 482 45.08 -17.44 -5.36
C PRO A 482 44.51 -18.56 -6.24
N VAL A 483 43.80 -19.53 -5.65
CA VAL A 483 43.17 -20.65 -6.38
C VAL A 483 42.10 -20.13 -7.34
N ALA A 484 41.24 -19.23 -6.86
CA ALA A 484 40.22 -18.57 -7.67
C ALA A 484 40.83 -17.78 -8.84
N LYS A 485 41.90 -17.01 -8.58
CA LYS A 485 42.60 -16.24 -9.61
C LYS A 485 43.20 -17.12 -10.69
N GLU A 486 43.84 -18.22 -10.31
CA GLU A 486 44.43 -19.15 -11.29
C GLU A 486 43.33 -19.85 -12.11
N ALA A 487 42.24 -20.27 -11.47
CA ALA A 487 41.13 -20.94 -12.14
C ALA A 487 40.47 -20.08 -13.26
N VAL A 488 40.41 -18.76 -13.09
CA VAL A 488 39.81 -17.85 -14.10
C VAL A 488 40.83 -17.10 -14.96
N LYS A 489 42.12 -17.39 -14.84
CA LYS A 489 43.20 -16.66 -15.51
C LYS A 489 43.03 -16.56 -17.04
N TYR A 490 42.68 -17.68 -17.68
CA TYR A 490 42.43 -17.71 -19.12
C TYR A 490 41.15 -16.95 -19.50
N ILE A 491 40.09 -17.06 -18.69
CA ILE A 491 38.82 -16.33 -18.91
C ILE A 491 39.03 -14.82 -18.81
N VAL A 492 39.83 -14.36 -17.84
CA VAL A 492 40.21 -12.96 -17.69
C VAL A 492 41.04 -12.48 -18.87
N SER A 493 41.96 -13.31 -19.37
CA SER A 493 42.78 -12.98 -20.54
C SER A 493 41.92 -12.82 -21.81
N ASP A 494 40.97 -13.73 -22.01
CA ASP A 494 40.00 -13.64 -23.12
C ASP A 494 39.09 -12.41 -23.00
N GLU A 495 38.63 -12.09 -21.78
CA GLU A 495 37.83 -10.89 -21.51
C GLU A 495 38.61 -9.63 -21.86
N CYS A 496 39.88 -9.55 -21.44
CA CYS A 496 40.78 -8.45 -21.78
C CYS A 496 40.98 -8.33 -23.29
N LEU A 497 41.22 -9.44 -24.00
CA LEU A 497 41.42 -9.43 -25.46
C LEU A 497 40.14 -8.98 -26.20
N GLU A 498 38.97 -9.49 -25.80
CA GLU A 498 37.69 -9.13 -26.43
C GLU A 498 37.35 -7.66 -26.20
N VAL A 499 37.60 -7.13 -24.99
CA VAL A 499 37.44 -5.70 -24.72
C VAL A 499 38.45 -4.87 -25.49
N TYR A 500 39.72 -5.25 -25.52
CA TYR A 500 40.74 -4.51 -26.27
C TYR A 500 40.37 -4.39 -27.76
N ASN A 501 39.94 -5.50 -28.37
CA ASN A 501 39.44 -5.54 -29.75
C ASN A 501 38.17 -4.69 -29.93
N PHE A 502 37.25 -4.73 -28.98
CA PHE A 502 36.04 -3.91 -29.01
C PHE A 502 36.36 -2.41 -28.98
N LEU A 503 37.35 -2.00 -28.17
CA LEU A 503 37.75 -0.59 -28.04
C LEU A 503 38.23 0.03 -29.35
N PHE A 504 38.65 -0.73 -30.37
CA PHE A 504 38.96 -0.19 -31.70
C PHE A 504 37.74 0.39 -32.43
N LYS A 505 36.53 -0.04 -32.05
CA LYS A 505 35.25 0.38 -32.66
C LYS A 505 34.51 1.43 -31.82
N VAL A 506 35.05 1.77 -30.65
CA VAL A 506 34.38 2.64 -29.68
C VAL A 506 34.44 4.10 -30.11
N ARG A 507 33.31 4.78 -29.92
CA ARG A 507 33.12 6.21 -30.16
C ARG A 507 33.12 6.98 -28.85
N VAL A 508 33.70 8.17 -28.92
CA VAL A 508 33.73 9.15 -27.85
C VAL A 508 32.83 10.32 -28.26
N LEU A 509 32.02 10.81 -27.32
CA LEU A 509 31.24 12.03 -27.46
C LEU A 509 32.17 13.23 -27.35
N ASP A 510 32.31 13.97 -28.43
CA ASP A 510 33.18 15.14 -28.52
C ASP A 510 32.39 16.43 -28.25
N ASN A 511 31.16 16.50 -28.79
CA ASN A 511 30.25 17.61 -28.57
C ASN A 511 28.86 17.11 -28.13
N ILE A 512 28.53 17.32 -26.86
CA ILE A 512 27.26 16.89 -26.27
C ILE A 512 26.08 17.68 -26.81
N SER A 513 26.26 18.96 -27.16
CA SER A 513 25.14 19.80 -27.59
C SER A 513 24.56 19.39 -28.95
N ILE A 514 25.28 18.57 -29.71
CA ILE A 514 24.85 18.06 -31.02
C ILE A 514 24.42 16.58 -30.92
N PHE A 515 24.51 15.97 -29.73
CA PHE A 515 24.22 14.55 -29.58
C PHE A 515 22.72 14.26 -29.58
N ASP A 516 22.24 13.71 -30.69
CA ASP A 516 20.84 13.34 -30.93
C ASP A 516 20.48 11.92 -30.47
N GLY A 517 21.42 11.20 -29.86
CA GLY A 517 21.26 9.78 -29.51
C GLY A 517 21.58 8.78 -30.63
N SER A 518 21.84 9.24 -31.85
CA SER A 518 22.02 8.39 -33.03
C SER A 518 23.50 8.20 -33.39
N CYS A 519 24.23 9.29 -33.68
CA CYS A 519 25.67 9.34 -34.00
C CYS A 519 26.28 10.77 -34.04
N ALA A 520 25.47 11.83 -34.14
CA ALA A 520 25.97 13.19 -34.32
C ALA A 520 26.77 13.66 -33.08
N GLY A 521 27.85 14.41 -33.27
CA GLY A 521 28.72 14.86 -32.16
C GLY A 521 29.66 13.80 -31.58
N THR A 522 29.88 12.67 -32.27
CA THR A 522 30.82 11.61 -31.84
C THR A 522 32.05 11.52 -32.74
N ARG A 523 33.20 11.11 -32.19
CA ARG A 523 34.44 10.79 -32.92
C ARG A 523 34.97 9.41 -32.54
N LYS A 524 35.89 8.86 -33.34
CA LYS A 524 36.61 7.62 -32.98
C LYS A 524 37.54 7.87 -31.79
N ILE A 525 37.70 6.85 -30.95
CA ILE A 525 38.62 6.89 -29.80
C ILE A 525 40.09 6.92 -30.28
N THR A 526 40.90 7.81 -29.68
CA THR A 526 42.36 7.86 -29.95
C THR A 526 43.08 6.68 -29.31
N SER A 527 44.31 6.37 -29.74
CA SER A 527 45.13 5.31 -29.12
C SER A 527 45.38 5.58 -27.63
N THR A 528 45.74 6.82 -27.27
CA THR A 528 46.01 7.20 -25.88
C THR A 528 44.78 7.07 -24.97
N GLU A 529 43.60 7.47 -25.45
CA GLU A 529 42.35 7.28 -24.70
C GLU A 529 42.01 5.80 -24.56
N ARG A 530 42.23 5.02 -25.62
CA ARG A 530 42.02 3.57 -25.61
C ARG A 530 42.87 2.86 -24.56
N ASP A 531 44.16 3.18 -24.51
CA ASP A 531 45.08 2.56 -23.55
C ASP A 531 44.72 2.94 -22.10
N LYS A 532 44.28 4.17 -21.87
CA LYS A 532 43.77 4.62 -20.56
C LYS A 532 42.51 3.84 -20.15
N ILE A 533 41.53 3.71 -21.06
CA ILE A 533 40.30 2.93 -20.83
C ILE A 533 40.64 1.47 -20.55
N PHE A 534 41.53 0.89 -21.34
CA PHE A 534 41.90 -0.51 -21.19
C PHE A 534 42.62 -0.77 -19.87
N THR A 535 43.56 0.09 -19.48
CA THR A 535 44.24 0.02 -18.18
C THR A 535 43.25 0.11 -17.02
N PHE A 536 42.31 1.06 -17.09
CA PHE A 536 41.25 1.19 -16.09
C PHE A 536 40.37 -0.07 -16.05
N TYR A 537 40.00 -0.61 -17.21
CA TYR A 537 39.20 -1.82 -17.34
C TYR A 537 39.87 -3.03 -16.67
N VAL A 538 41.15 -3.27 -16.94
CA VAL A 538 41.95 -4.36 -16.36
C VAL A 538 41.97 -4.28 -14.83
N ASN A 539 42.24 -3.09 -14.27
CA ASN A 539 42.21 -2.88 -12.82
C ASN A 539 40.82 -3.17 -12.22
N ASN A 540 39.76 -2.80 -12.94
CA ASN A 540 38.39 -3.05 -12.52
C ASN A 540 38.03 -4.55 -12.56
N ILE A 541 38.53 -5.32 -13.53
CA ILE A 541 38.31 -6.78 -13.58
C ILE A 541 38.83 -7.44 -12.30
N TYR A 542 40.04 -7.11 -11.86
CA TYR A 542 40.61 -7.72 -10.64
C TYR A 542 39.77 -7.42 -9.40
N ARG A 543 39.33 -6.16 -9.23
CA ARG A 543 38.47 -5.76 -8.11
C ARG A 543 37.09 -6.42 -8.19
N ARG A 544 36.49 -6.46 -9.38
CA ARG A 544 35.19 -7.11 -9.63
C ARG A 544 35.27 -8.60 -9.31
N ASN A 545 36.30 -9.29 -9.80
CA ASN A 545 36.45 -10.72 -9.61
C ASN A 545 36.66 -11.05 -8.13
N GLY A 546 37.43 -10.25 -7.37
CA GLY A 546 37.54 -10.43 -5.91
C GLY A 546 36.18 -10.38 -5.19
N ARG A 547 35.30 -9.45 -5.56
CA ARG A 547 33.92 -9.38 -5.03
C ARG A 547 33.06 -10.55 -5.49
N LEU A 548 33.18 -10.94 -6.76
CA LEU A 548 32.45 -12.09 -7.32
C LEU A 548 32.80 -13.37 -6.57
N PHE A 549 34.09 -13.60 -6.28
CA PHE A 549 34.53 -14.77 -5.54
C PHE A 549 33.96 -14.76 -4.11
N SER A 550 34.01 -13.61 -3.43
CA SER A 550 33.41 -13.44 -2.10
C SER A 550 31.91 -13.75 -2.10
N SER A 551 31.18 -13.22 -3.08
CA SER A 551 29.76 -13.49 -3.27
C SER A 551 29.50 -14.98 -3.48
N ILE A 552 30.21 -15.63 -4.40
CA ILE A 552 30.00 -17.05 -4.71
C ILE A 552 30.33 -17.92 -3.50
N TRP A 553 31.38 -17.59 -2.75
CA TRP A 553 31.71 -18.29 -1.51
C TRP A 553 30.55 -18.18 -0.51
N ASN A 554 30.08 -16.96 -0.24
CA ASN A 554 28.96 -16.75 0.67
C ASN A 554 27.70 -17.46 0.18
N ASP A 555 27.41 -17.41 -1.12
CA ASP A 555 26.27 -18.09 -1.74
C ASP A 555 26.38 -19.60 -1.53
N LEU A 556 27.55 -20.21 -1.77
CA LEU A 556 27.76 -21.65 -1.56
C LEU A 556 27.69 -22.05 -0.09
N ILE A 557 28.18 -21.21 0.81
CA ILE A 557 28.09 -21.41 2.26
C ILE A 557 26.61 -21.32 2.70
N ILE A 558 25.83 -20.39 2.14
CA ILE A 558 24.38 -20.25 2.38
C ILE A 558 23.60 -21.42 1.79
N GLU A 559 23.85 -21.78 0.53
CA GLU A 559 23.19 -22.88 -0.18
C GLU A 559 23.46 -24.23 0.48
N ARG A 560 24.68 -24.45 1.00
CA ARG A 560 25.02 -25.64 1.80
C ARG A 560 24.58 -25.54 3.27
N GLY A 561 23.71 -24.59 3.62
CA GLY A 561 22.99 -24.59 4.91
C GLY A 561 23.33 -23.50 5.91
N CYS A 562 24.30 -22.60 5.68
CA CYS A 562 24.73 -21.67 6.75
C CYS A 562 23.83 -20.43 6.96
N LYS A 563 22.52 -20.52 6.72
CA LYS A 563 21.56 -19.65 7.44
C LYS A 563 21.35 -20.12 8.90
N GLU A 564 21.88 -21.29 9.23
CA GLU A 564 21.74 -21.99 10.51
C GLU A 564 22.43 -21.37 11.72
N LYS A 565 23.04 -20.17 11.66
CA LYS A 565 23.51 -19.54 12.90
C LYS A 565 22.37 -19.26 13.89
N TYR A 566 21.12 -19.16 13.42
CA TYR A 566 19.95 -19.04 14.28
C TYR A 566 19.33 -20.38 14.71
N PHE A 567 19.49 -21.44 13.91
CA PHE A 567 18.87 -22.75 14.19
C PHE A 567 19.80 -23.66 15.01
N ARG A 568 21.11 -23.62 14.71
CA ARG A 568 22.16 -24.41 15.37
C ARG A 568 22.55 -23.92 16.77
N GLY A 569 22.15 -22.69 17.12
CA GLY A 569 22.33 -22.17 18.48
C GLY A 569 21.30 -22.68 19.49
N SER A 570 20.20 -23.28 19.00
CA SER A 570 19.05 -23.68 19.82
C SER A 570 18.82 -25.19 19.93
N ILE A 571 19.36 -25.99 19.01
CA ILE A 571 19.23 -27.46 19.04
C ILE A 571 20.55 -28.05 19.52
N GLU A 572 20.53 -28.75 20.67
CA GLU A 572 21.73 -29.33 21.29
C GLU A 572 22.31 -30.51 20.46
N ILE A 573 21.50 -31.09 19.57
CA ILE A 573 21.80 -32.30 18.82
C ILE A 573 22.02 -31.95 17.35
N ASN A 574 23.22 -32.22 16.84
CA ASN A 574 23.55 -32.02 15.43
C ASN A 574 22.90 -33.11 14.57
N LEU A 575 21.87 -32.74 13.80
CA LEU A 575 21.30 -33.62 12.79
C LEU A 575 22.17 -33.65 11.53
N ARG A 576 21.90 -34.63 10.67
CA ARG A 576 22.46 -34.67 9.33
C ARG A 576 21.85 -33.53 8.51
N TYR A 577 22.69 -32.85 7.73
CA TYR A 577 22.27 -31.71 6.91
C TYR A 577 21.04 -31.98 6.02
N SER A 578 20.92 -33.17 5.42
CA SER A 578 19.74 -33.55 4.63
C SER A 578 18.45 -33.50 5.43
N ASP A 579 18.54 -33.78 6.72
CA ASP A 579 17.40 -33.87 7.61
C ASP A 579 17.06 -32.49 8.18
N ASP A 580 18.05 -31.64 8.45
CA ASP A 580 17.83 -30.21 8.74
C ASP A 580 17.13 -29.49 7.57
N VAL A 581 17.54 -29.80 6.33
CA VAL A 581 16.87 -29.30 5.11
C VAL A 581 15.43 -29.81 5.05
N ALA A 582 15.18 -31.09 5.33
CA ALA A 582 13.82 -31.63 5.34
C ALA A 582 12.93 -30.96 6.40
N ILE A 583 13.48 -30.67 7.59
CA ILE A 583 12.78 -29.92 8.65
C ILE A 583 12.46 -28.49 8.18
N PHE A 584 13.41 -27.82 7.54
CA PHE A 584 13.21 -26.48 6.99
C PHE A 584 12.14 -26.46 5.89
N ASP A 585 12.15 -27.43 4.97
CA ASP A 585 11.20 -27.51 3.87
C ASP A 585 9.76 -27.68 4.38
N VAL A 586 9.56 -28.52 5.40
CA VAL A 586 8.27 -28.66 6.08
C VAL A 586 7.84 -27.32 6.67
N ARG A 587 8.71 -26.66 7.45
CA ARG A 587 8.38 -25.36 8.07
C ARG A 587 8.04 -24.28 7.05
N SER A 588 8.80 -24.20 5.96
CA SER A 588 8.57 -23.22 4.89
C SER A 588 7.23 -23.44 4.21
N LYS A 589 6.89 -24.70 3.92
CA LYS A 589 5.58 -25.12 3.37
C LYS A 589 4.44 -24.63 4.26
N PHE A 590 4.50 -24.89 5.57
CA PHE A 590 3.43 -24.48 6.50
C PHE A 590 3.41 -22.97 6.78
N SER A 591 4.56 -22.30 6.87
CA SER A 591 4.65 -20.84 7.02
C SER A 591 3.89 -20.09 5.93
N SER A 592 3.94 -20.58 4.68
CA SER A 592 3.19 -19.98 3.57
C SER A 592 1.67 -20.10 3.74
N LYS A 593 1.20 -21.26 4.23
CA LYS A 593 -0.23 -21.51 4.52
C LYS A 593 -0.71 -20.65 5.69
N ILE A 594 0.09 -20.57 6.76
CA ILE A 594 -0.17 -19.75 7.95
C ILE A 594 -0.30 -18.28 7.54
N ARG A 595 0.68 -17.74 6.79
CA ARG A 595 0.64 -16.36 6.33
C ARG A 595 -0.63 -16.05 5.54
N SER A 596 -1.03 -16.92 4.62
CA SER A 596 -2.25 -16.73 3.81
C SER A 596 -3.51 -16.69 4.69
N ASN A 597 -3.65 -17.66 5.61
CA ASN A 597 -4.83 -17.75 6.46
C ASN A 597 -4.95 -16.56 7.42
N ILE A 598 -3.83 -16.14 8.01
CA ILE A 598 -3.81 -14.97 8.90
C ILE A 598 -4.08 -13.67 8.15
N TYR A 599 -3.54 -13.52 6.95
CA TYR A 599 -3.83 -12.36 6.10
C TYR A 599 -5.33 -12.26 5.81
N GLU A 600 -5.97 -13.37 5.44
CA GLU A 600 -7.42 -13.41 5.21
C GLU A 600 -8.21 -13.08 6.48
N LYS A 601 -7.82 -13.68 7.62
CA LYS A 601 -8.48 -13.44 8.91
C LYS A 601 -8.37 -11.99 9.37
N PHE A 602 -7.18 -11.40 9.34
CA PHE A 602 -6.98 -10.00 9.70
C PHE A 602 -7.70 -9.05 8.73
N SER A 603 -7.72 -9.37 7.44
CA SER A 603 -8.51 -8.62 6.46
C SER A 603 -9.99 -8.64 6.80
N GLU A 604 -10.55 -9.82 7.09
CA GLU A 604 -11.94 -10.00 7.53
C GLU A 604 -12.24 -9.18 8.79
N MET A 605 -11.35 -9.24 9.80
CA MET A 605 -11.53 -8.52 11.05
C MET A 605 -11.57 -7.00 10.85
N ILE A 606 -10.68 -6.44 10.02
CA ILE A 606 -10.67 -5.00 9.71
C ILE A 606 -11.94 -4.60 8.95
N ILE A 607 -12.33 -5.37 7.93
CA ILE A 607 -13.53 -5.11 7.13
C ILE A 607 -14.78 -5.09 8.04
N ASN A 608 -14.88 -6.06 8.95
CA ASN A 608 -16.01 -6.20 9.87
C ASN A 608 -15.95 -5.27 11.09
N LYS A 609 -14.91 -4.43 11.21
CA LYS A 609 -14.64 -3.58 12.39
C LYS A 609 -14.77 -4.38 13.69
N HIS A 610 -14.12 -5.54 13.73
CA HIS A 610 -14.14 -6.45 14.86
C HIS A 610 -13.86 -5.71 16.18
N LYS A 611 -14.71 -5.94 17.18
CA LYS A 611 -14.58 -5.37 18.53
C LYS A 611 -14.06 -6.46 19.45
N PHE A 612 -12.93 -6.20 20.09
CA PHE A 612 -12.34 -7.10 21.08
C PHE A 612 -13.12 -7.06 22.40
N ASP A 613 -12.89 -8.03 23.28
CA ASP A 613 -13.59 -8.16 24.57
C ASP A 613 -13.33 -6.96 25.51
N ASP A 614 -12.17 -6.30 25.36
CA ASP A 614 -11.81 -5.06 26.07
C ASP A 614 -12.56 -3.82 25.56
N GLY A 615 -13.37 -3.98 24.50
CA GLY A 615 -14.14 -2.93 23.87
C GLY A 615 -13.40 -2.17 22.75
N THR A 616 -12.11 -2.44 22.54
CA THR A 616 -11.32 -1.84 21.47
C THR A 616 -11.85 -2.31 20.12
N ILE A 617 -12.07 -1.37 19.21
CA ILE A 617 -12.45 -1.68 17.82
C ILE A 617 -11.17 -1.73 16.99
N ILE A 618 -11.00 -2.80 16.21
CA ILE A 618 -9.84 -2.95 15.32
C ILE A 618 -9.84 -1.83 14.26
N ASP A 619 -8.69 -1.16 14.12
CA ASP A 619 -8.47 -0.09 13.14
C ASP A 619 -6.99 -0.12 12.68
N LYS A 620 -6.53 0.89 11.93
CA LYS A 620 -5.17 1.05 11.39
C LYS A 620 -4.13 1.38 12.46
N PHE A 621 -4.04 0.57 13.52
CA PHE A 621 -3.04 0.68 14.57
C PHE A 621 -1.80 -0.16 14.26
N ASP A 622 -0.66 0.26 14.82
CA ASP A 622 0.58 -0.51 14.76
C ASP A 622 0.43 -1.85 15.48
N TRP A 623 1.10 -2.88 14.97
CA TRP A 623 1.09 -4.24 15.52
C TRP A 623 1.33 -4.26 17.04
N ASP A 624 2.27 -3.44 17.53
CA ASP A 624 2.66 -3.45 18.94
C ASP A 624 1.49 -3.08 19.88
N LYS A 625 0.50 -2.31 19.41
CA LYS A 625 -0.70 -1.94 20.19
C LYS A 625 -1.76 -3.02 20.19
N LEU A 626 -1.94 -3.70 19.05
CA LEU A 626 -3.01 -4.70 18.87
C LEU A 626 -2.57 -6.14 19.09
N SER A 627 -1.26 -6.41 19.13
CA SER A 627 -0.71 -7.76 19.19
C SER A 627 -1.26 -8.58 20.36
N LYS A 628 -1.53 -7.97 21.52
CA LYS A 628 -2.14 -8.64 22.68
C LYS A 628 -3.50 -9.25 22.36
N ASN A 629 -4.30 -8.59 21.52
CA ASN A 629 -5.65 -9.01 21.18
C ASN A 629 -5.66 -9.85 19.88
N LEU A 630 -4.79 -9.53 18.92
CA LEU A 630 -4.70 -10.23 17.64
C LEU A 630 -3.98 -11.58 17.75
N PHE A 631 -2.98 -11.69 18.61
CA PHE A 631 -2.18 -12.90 18.70
C PHE A 631 -3.00 -14.13 19.12
N PRO A 632 -3.85 -14.09 20.15
CA PRO A 632 -4.69 -15.25 20.52
C PRO A 632 -5.63 -15.69 19.39
N ILE A 633 -6.20 -14.73 18.66
CA ILE A 633 -7.13 -14.99 17.55
C ILE A 633 -6.38 -15.64 16.37
N ALA A 634 -5.25 -15.05 15.99
CA ALA A 634 -4.37 -15.61 14.97
C ALA A 634 -3.92 -17.02 15.34
N MET A 635 -3.55 -17.23 16.60
CA MET A 635 -3.11 -18.51 17.12
C MET A 635 -4.20 -19.59 17.03
N GLU A 636 -5.44 -19.27 17.40
CA GLU A 636 -6.56 -20.21 17.28
C GLU A 636 -6.88 -20.51 15.80
N GLU A 637 -6.81 -19.51 14.93
CA GLU A 637 -7.06 -19.68 13.48
C GLU A 637 -6.04 -20.64 12.83
N VAL A 638 -4.78 -20.62 13.25
CA VAL A 638 -3.72 -21.47 12.66
C VAL A 638 -3.51 -22.78 13.39
N LYS A 639 -4.26 -23.06 14.46
CA LYS A 639 -4.08 -24.22 15.33
C LYS A 639 -4.08 -25.55 14.57
N LEU A 640 -5.05 -25.75 13.67
CA LEU A 640 -5.12 -26.96 12.84
C LEU A 640 -3.91 -27.08 11.88
N ILE A 641 -3.41 -25.96 11.38
CA ILE A 641 -2.23 -25.93 10.48
C ILE A 641 -0.97 -26.29 11.27
N LEU A 642 -0.87 -25.81 12.50
CA LEU A 642 0.25 -26.14 13.41
C LEU A 642 0.22 -27.60 13.86
N ASP A 643 -0.97 -28.17 14.07
CA ASP A 643 -1.11 -29.61 14.37
C ASP A 643 -0.64 -30.48 13.19
N ASP A 644 -0.94 -30.05 11.96
CA ASP A 644 -0.46 -30.73 10.75
C ASP A 644 1.06 -30.54 10.54
N GLU A 645 1.58 -29.34 10.79
CA GLU A 645 3.02 -29.05 10.76
C GLU A 645 3.78 -29.89 11.80
N SER A 646 3.25 -29.95 13.02
CA SER A 646 3.74 -30.74 14.13
C SER A 646 3.84 -32.22 13.76
N LYS A 647 2.80 -32.81 13.17
CA LYS A 647 2.82 -34.22 12.71
C LYS A 647 3.84 -34.47 11.61
N GLU A 648 3.93 -33.59 10.61
CA GLU A 648 4.88 -33.73 9.50
C GLU A 648 6.33 -33.56 9.99
N LEU A 649 6.57 -32.64 10.92
CA LEU A 649 7.87 -32.46 11.59
C LEU A 649 8.25 -33.66 12.45
N GLU A 650 7.32 -34.23 13.21
CA GLU A 650 7.56 -35.44 14.00
C GLU A 650 7.95 -36.61 13.09
N GLU A 651 7.28 -36.77 11.94
CA GLU A 651 7.63 -37.78 10.94
C GLU A 651 9.03 -37.57 10.36
N VAL A 652 9.37 -36.34 9.97
CA VAL A 652 10.72 -36.02 9.45
C VAL A 652 11.78 -36.27 10.51
N ILE A 653 11.59 -35.76 11.73
CA ILE A 653 12.53 -35.93 12.85
C ILE A 653 12.68 -37.40 13.25
N SER A 654 11.61 -38.20 13.15
CA SER A 654 11.67 -39.62 13.48
C SER A 654 12.59 -40.43 12.55
N ARG A 655 12.81 -39.93 11.33
CA ARG A 655 13.68 -40.50 10.29
C ARG A 655 15.07 -39.86 10.26
N SER A 656 15.29 -38.79 11.01
CA SER A 656 16.56 -38.06 11.02
C SER A 656 17.70 -38.87 11.63
N ARG A 657 18.92 -38.53 11.24
CA ARG A 657 20.16 -39.11 11.74
C ARG A 657 20.96 -38.06 12.49
N VAL A 658 21.57 -38.45 13.60
CA VAL A 658 22.44 -37.60 14.42
C VAL A 658 23.89 -37.80 13.99
N ILE A 659 24.60 -36.69 13.76
CA ILE A 659 26.04 -36.69 13.47
C ILE A 659 26.80 -36.85 14.79
N ILE A 660 27.52 -37.96 14.96
CA ILE A 660 28.42 -38.19 16.11
C ILE A 660 29.76 -37.50 15.86
N ASN A 661 30.28 -37.66 14.64
CA ASN A 661 31.51 -37.02 14.17
C ASN A 661 31.44 -36.81 12.64
N SER A 662 32.44 -36.17 12.05
CA SER A 662 32.44 -35.80 10.63
C SER A 662 32.25 -36.96 9.64
N SER A 663 32.49 -38.21 10.07
CA SER A 663 32.42 -39.41 9.23
C SER A 663 31.33 -40.42 9.61
N LEU A 664 30.71 -40.26 10.80
CA LEU A 664 29.77 -41.23 11.35
C LEU A 664 28.49 -40.52 11.78
N ASP A 665 27.37 -40.97 11.21
CA ASP A 665 26.02 -40.67 11.66
C ASP A 665 25.37 -41.94 12.24
N ARG A 666 24.35 -41.76 13.08
CA ARG A 666 23.50 -42.85 13.57
C ARG A 666 22.05 -42.42 13.58
N ASP A 667 21.13 -43.36 13.68
CA ASP A 667 19.72 -43.03 13.84
C ASP A 667 19.51 -42.28 15.17
N ILE A 668 18.60 -41.31 15.14
CA ILE A 668 18.23 -40.51 16.30
C ILE A 668 17.49 -41.37 17.36
N MET A 669 17.92 -41.29 18.62
CA MET A 669 17.29 -42.03 19.72
C MET A 669 15.98 -41.37 20.15
N ASN A 670 15.04 -42.13 20.74
CA ASN A 670 13.74 -41.58 21.17
C ASN A 670 13.83 -40.36 22.10
N LYS A 671 14.81 -40.34 23.02
CA LYS A 671 15.06 -39.17 23.90
C LYS A 671 15.50 -37.95 23.11
N GLU A 672 16.31 -38.16 22.08
CA GLU A 672 16.83 -37.11 21.19
C GLU A 672 15.74 -36.61 20.25
N LYS A 673 14.90 -37.50 19.70
CA LYS A 673 13.73 -37.15 18.90
C LYS A 673 12.84 -36.16 19.64
N SER A 674 12.48 -36.47 20.88
CA SER A 674 11.64 -35.59 21.70
C SER A 674 12.32 -34.24 21.97
N SER A 675 13.63 -34.22 22.21
CA SER A 675 14.39 -32.98 22.42
C SER A 675 14.43 -32.11 21.16
N VAL A 676 14.84 -32.69 20.03
CA VAL A 676 14.89 -32.02 18.73
C VAL A 676 13.52 -31.51 18.33
N PHE A 677 12.49 -32.34 18.47
CA PHE A 677 11.11 -31.95 18.17
C PHE A 677 10.65 -30.76 19.00
N LYS A 678 10.92 -30.77 20.31
CA LYS A 678 10.61 -29.66 21.21
C LYS A 678 11.34 -28.38 20.80
N ASP A 679 12.63 -28.47 20.45
CA ASP A 679 13.42 -27.32 20.05
C ASP A 679 12.95 -26.76 18.69
N VAL A 680 12.63 -27.63 17.73
CA VAL A 680 12.07 -27.24 16.43
C VAL A 680 10.71 -26.55 16.61
N MET A 681 9.79 -27.12 17.40
CA MET A 681 8.49 -26.50 17.65
C MET A 681 8.62 -25.15 18.35
N LYS A 682 9.58 -25.00 19.27
CA LYS A 682 9.88 -23.70 19.90
C LYS A 682 10.30 -22.64 18.87
N ILE A 683 11.02 -23.04 17.83
CA ILE A 683 11.41 -22.15 16.73
C ILE A 683 10.18 -21.80 15.89
N VAL A 684 9.33 -22.78 15.54
CA VAL A 684 8.06 -22.54 14.84
C VAL A 684 7.23 -21.50 15.59
N TYR A 685 6.99 -21.69 16.89
CA TYR A 685 6.23 -20.74 17.71
C TYR A 685 6.88 -19.35 17.80
N GLY A 686 8.22 -19.28 17.83
CA GLY A 686 8.95 -18.01 17.81
C GLY A 686 8.77 -17.24 16.50
N GLU A 687 8.69 -17.93 15.37
CA GLU A 687 8.50 -17.33 14.05
C GLU A 687 7.06 -16.88 13.79
N LEU A 688 6.07 -17.51 14.43
CA LEU A 688 4.65 -17.13 14.26
C LEU A 688 4.40 -15.66 14.58
N ASN A 689 5.00 -15.13 15.64
CA ASN A 689 4.84 -13.72 15.99
C ASN A 689 5.33 -12.79 14.86
N PHE A 690 6.44 -13.16 14.21
CA PHE A 690 6.96 -12.42 13.07
C PHE A 690 6.03 -12.57 11.85
N LEU A 691 5.54 -13.78 11.56
CA LEU A 691 4.61 -14.03 10.46
C LEU A 691 3.28 -13.29 10.63
N PHE A 692 2.75 -13.23 11.85
CA PHE A 692 1.50 -12.51 12.13
C PHE A 692 1.70 -11.01 11.98
N LYS A 693 2.81 -10.46 12.50
CA LYS A 693 3.18 -9.05 12.29
C LYS A 693 3.31 -8.71 10.81
N ASP A 694 4.05 -9.53 10.06
CA ASP A 694 4.24 -9.38 8.61
C ASP A 694 2.90 -9.44 7.86
N ALA A 695 2.03 -10.39 8.20
CA ALA A 695 0.69 -10.49 7.62
C ALA A 695 -0.15 -9.24 7.94
N TRP A 696 -0.10 -8.73 9.17
CA TRP A 696 -0.78 -7.49 9.58
C TRP A 696 -0.28 -6.27 8.80
N GLU A 697 1.03 -6.11 8.67
CA GLU A 697 1.64 -5.01 7.91
C GLU A 697 1.27 -5.08 6.42
N LEU A 698 1.14 -6.29 5.86
CA LEU A 698 0.63 -6.49 4.51
C LEU A 698 -0.83 -6.07 4.36
N VAL A 699 -1.70 -6.42 5.32
CA VAL A 699 -3.11 -5.98 5.32
C VAL A 699 -3.19 -4.45 5.40
N LEU A 700 -2.42 -3.83 6.30
CA LEU A 700 -2.38 -2.37 6.40
C LEU A 700 -1.84 -1.70 5.13
N SER A 701 -0.90 -2.34 4.45
CA SER A 701 -0.33 -1.84 3.19
C SER A 701 -1.34 -1.92 2.06
N SER A 702 -2.07 -3.03 1.91
CA SER A 702 -3.15 -3.12 0.91
C SER A 702 -4.25 -2.09 1.18
N LEU A 703 -4.55 -1.82 2.44
CA LEU A 703 -5.51 -0.77 2.82
C LEU A 703 -5.01 0.66 2.57
N LYS A 704 -3.70 0.87 2.42
CA LYS A 704 -3.13 2.17 2.01
C LYS A 704 -3.19 2.35 0.49
N ASP A 705 -3.03 1.26 -0.26
CA ASP A 705 -3.13 1.28 -1.71
C ASP A 705 -4.59 1.49 -2.16
N ASP A 706 -5.56 0.92 -1.44
CA ASP A 706 -6.98 1.19 -1.67
C ASP A 706 -7.37 2.62 -1.22
N ALA A 707 -6.70 3.18 -0.20
CA ALA A 707 -6.92 4.55 0.29
C ALA A 707 -6.49 5.65 -0.71
N ILE A 708 -5.67 5.32 -1.72
CA ILE A 708 -5.33 6.23 -2.83
C ILE A 708 -6.44 6.25 -3.90
N SER A 709 -7.36 5.26 -3.88
CA SER A 709 -8.53 5.24 -4.76
C SER A 709 -9.87 5.53 -4.06
N CYS A 710 -9.98 5.35 -2.73
CA CYS A 710 -11.17 5.67 -1.95
C CYS A 710 -10.85 5.82 -0.44
N VAL A 711 -11.44 6.85 0.19
CA VAL A 711 -11.83 6.97 1.62
C VAL A 711 -11.16 8.13 2.41
N SER A 712 -11.97 9.16 2.64
CA SER A 712 -11.98 9.93 3.89
C SER A 712 -12.94 9.31 4.92
N ASN A 713 -12.47 9.31 6.18
CA ASN A 713 -13.16 9.27 7.48
C ASN A 713 -13.59 7.93 8.12
N THR A 714 -13.01 7.64 9.31
CA THR A 714 -13.66 7.77 10.63
C THR A 714 -12.60 8.05 11.72
N ASN A 715 -12.85 8.99 12.64
CA ASN A 715 -12.07 9.21 13.88
C ASN A 715 -12.93 8.79 15.08
N SER A 716 -12.37 8.02 16.01
CA SER A 716 -12.94 7.75 17.34
C SER A 716 -12.49 8.81 18.36
N SER A 717 -13.45 9.28 19.15
CA SER A 717 -13.31 10.22 20.27
C SER A 717 -13.03 9.47 21.59
N VAL A 718 -12.07 9.94 22.39
CA VAL A 718 -12.03 9.77 23.87
C VAL A 718 -11.52 11.07 24.51
N ASN A 719 -12.28 11.51 25.51
CA ASN A 719 -12.13 12.75 26.29
C ASN A 719 -10.93 12.75 27.24
N PHE A 720 -10.36 13.94 27.50
CA PHE A 720 -9.66 14.25 28.74
C PHE A 720 -10.26 15.52 29.36
N VAL A 721 -10.50 15.46 30.67
CA VAL A 721 -11.25 16.42 31.50
C VAL A 721 -10.35 17.56 31.98
N GLY A 722 -10.88 18.79 31.99
CA GLY A 722 -10.35 19.96 32.69
C GLY A 722 -11.37 21.11 32.67
N GLU A 723 -11.96 21.41 33.84
CA GLU A 723 -13.10 22.32 34.09
C GLU A 723 -12.80 23.82 33.89
N SER A 724 -13.80 24.60 33.41
CA SER A 724 -14.40 25.75 34.16
C SER A 724 -15.38 26.62 33.31
N PHE A 725 -16.66 26.71 33.77
CA PHE A 725 -17.72 27.78 33.71
C PHE A 725 -17.88 28.69 32.46
N LEU A 726 -19.03 29.06 31.83
CA LEU A 726 -20.53 29.02 31.91
C LEU A 726 -21.07 29.62 30.56
N PRO A 727 -22.39 29.84 30.26
CA PRO A 727 -23.62 29.07 30.49
C PRO A 727 -24.48 28.82 29.20
N SER A 728 -25.33 27.78 29.28
CA SER A 728 -26.69 27.61 28.71
C SER A 728 -27.24 28.61 27.66
N MET A 729 -27.57 28.10 26.46
CA MET A 729 -28.78 28.48 25.69
C MET A 729 -29.27 27.34 24.80
N ASP A 730 -30.59 27.35 24.58
CA ASP A 730 -31.49 26.25 24.20
C ASP A 730 -31.37 25.71 22.76
N ASP A 731 -31.92 24.51 22.60
CA ASP A 731 -32.52 23.86 21.42
C ASP A 731 -32.17 24.41 20.02
N VAL A 732 -31.40 23.63 19.26
CA VAL A 732 -31.42 23.65 17.78
C VAL A 732 -31.27 22.22 17.24
N ASP A 733 -32.21 21.87 16.35
CA ASP A 733 -32.34 20.62 15.61
C ASP A 733 -31.05 20.14 14.93
N VAL A 734 -30.79 18.83 15.04
CA VAL A 734 -29.67 18.15 14.38
C VAL A 734 -30.08 17.74 12.96
N GLU A 735 -29.81 18.60 11.98
CA GLU A 735 -29.81 18.24 10.55
C GLU A 735 -28.58 17.37 10.22
N VAL A 736 -28.84 16.21 9.62
CA VAL A 736 -27.82 15.31 9.07
C VAL A 736 -27.37 15.84 7.71
N VAL A 737 -26.14 16.39 7.66
CA VAL A 737 -25.54 16.99 6.45
C VAL A 737 -24.47 16.08 5.83
N ASP A 738 -24.58 15.91 4.51
CA ASP A 738 -23.75 15.12 3.57
C ASP A 738 -22.28 15.62 3.51
N SER A 739 -21.32 14.76 3.86
CA SER A 739 -19.91 15.12 4.14
C SER A 739 -18.94 14.79 2.99
N SER A 740 -18.70 15.73 2.08
CA SER A 740 -17.57 15.69 1.14
C SER A 740 -16.54 16.75 1.49
N SER A 741 -15.24 16.39 1.47
CA SER A 741 -14.02 17.20 1.63
C SER A 741 -13.94 18.08 2.90
N LYS A 742 -13.31 17.58 3.97
CA LYS A 742 -13.07 18.31 5.24
C LYS A 742 -11.91 19.32 5.13
N TRP A 743 -12.04 20.23 4.18
CA TRP A 743 -11.33 21.51 4.09
C TRP A 743 -12.24 22.69 4.43
N SER A 744 -13.55 22.44 4.46
CA SER A 744 -14.57 23.46 4.52
C SER A 744 -15.38 23.31 5.81
N ASN A 745 -15.01 24.05 6.86
CA ASN A 745 -16.06 24.58 7.76
C ASN A 745 -16.94 25.59 7.01
N SER A 746 -16.50 26.06 5.83
CA SER A 746 -17.35 26.74 4.88
C SER A 746 -18.42 25.78 4.35
N LYS A 747 -19.68 26.22 4.26
CA LYS A 747 -20.79 25.44 3.67
C LYS A 747 -20.64 25.24 2.15
N LEU A 748 -19.50 25.60 1.57
CA LEU A 748 -19.30 25.79 0.14
C LEU A 748 -18.39 24.73 -0.44
N LYS A 749 -18.88 23.96 -1.42
CA LYS A 749 -18.10 22.97 -2.16
C LYS A 749 -17.48 23.62 -3.40
N LEU A 750 -16.16 23.64 -3.45
CA LEU A 750 -15.42 24.04 -4.65
C LEU A 750 -15.51 22.95 -5.72
N HIS A 751 -15.32 23.33 -6.98
CA HIS A 751 -15.10 22.36 -8.04
C HIS A 751 -13.81 21.58 -7.77
N HIS A 752 -13.83 20.26 -8.02
CA HIS A 752 -12.76 19.35 -7.60
C HIS A 752 -11.37 19.80 -8.09
N GLU A 753 -11.26 20.22 -9.35
CA GLU A 753 -10.00 20.72 -9.92
C GLU A 753 -9.46 21.95 -9.17
N ASP A 754 -10.37 22.84 -8.78
CA ASP A 754 -10.02 24.11 -8.13
C ASP A 754 -9.61 23.83 -6.66
N ASP A 755 -10.31 22.92 -5.98
CA ASP A 755 -9.98 22.43 -4.62
C ASP A 755 -8.59 21.78 -4.58
N VAL A 756 -8.32 20.85 -5.52
CA VAL A 756 -7.02 20.19 -5.65
C VAL A 756 -5.91 21.20 -5.95
N ALA A 757 -6.17 22.18 -6.82
CA ALA A 757 -5.19 23.21 -7.14
C ALA A 757 -4.85 24.05 -5.90
N ILE A 758 -5.84 24.48 -5.12
CA ILE A 758 -5.64 25.23 -3.87
C ILE A 758 -4.91 24.39 -2.83
N PHE A 759 -5.23 23.09 -2.72
CA PHE A 759 -4.53 22.19 -1.81
C PHE A 759 -3.05 22.04 -2.14
N ASN A 760 -2.74 21.78 -3.41
CA ASN A 760 -1.36 21.68 -3.88
C ASN A 760 -0.59 22.98 -3.62
N GLN A 761 -1.25 24.11 -3.80
CA GLN A 761 -0.68 25.43 -3.51
C GLN A 761 -0.41 25.63 -2.02
N ILE A 762 -1.31 25.19 -1.12
CA ILE A 762 -1.09 25.21 0.34
C ILE A 762 0.13 24.35 0.71
N ASN A 763 0.22 23.11 0.20
CA ASN A 763 1.36 22.23 0.50
C ASN A 763 2.69 22.82 0.04
N ARG A 764 2.70 23.51 -1.12
CA ARG A 764 3.89 24.24 -1.59
C ARG A 764 4.37 25.28 -0.57
N PHE A 765 3.45 26.03 0.03
CA PHE A 765 3.78 27.01 1.06
C PHE A 765 4.19 26.38 2.39
N VAL A 766 3.57 25.27 2.79
CA VAL A 766 4.01 24.49 3.98
C VAL A 766 5.48 24.09 3.82
N ASP A 767 5.87 23.56 2.67
CA ASP A 767 7.26 23.18 2.39
C ASP A 767 8.22 24.37 2.44
N GLU A 768 7.80 25.52 1.93
CA GLU A 768 8.60 26.75 1.96
C GLU A 768 8.79 27.27 3.39
N MET A 769 7.70 27.33 4.16
CA MET A 769 7.71 27.70 5.57
C MET A 769 8.59 26.75 6.39
N ASN A 770 8.45 25.44 6.20
CA ASN A 770 9.25 24.43 6.90
C ASN A 770 10.75 24.61 6.63
N LYS A 771 11.17 24.91 5.39
CA LYS A 771 12.60 25.17 5.08
C LYS A 771 13.15 26.38 5.82
N ILE A 772 12.38 27.47 5.88
CA ILE A 772 12.80 28.67 6.62
C ILE A 772 12.88 28.37 8.12
N ILE A 773 11.87 27.67 8.67
CA ILE A 773 11.84 27.29 10.08
C ILE A 773 13.02 26.40 10.43
N VAL A 774 13.29 25.35 9.65
CA VAL A 774 14.45 24.47 9.83
C VAL A 774 15.75 25.29 9.85
N THR A 775 15.92 26.18 8.87
CA THR A 775 17.12 27.03 8.77
C THR A 775 17.27 27.93 10.00
N LYS A 776 16.16 28.52 10.46
CA LYS A 776 16.15 29.38 11.65
C LYS A 776 16.44 28.58 12.93
N PHE A 777 15.82 27.42 13.11
CA PHE A 777 16.06 26.54 14.26
C PHE A 777 17.49 26.04 14.29
N VAL A 778 18.04 25.59 13.16
CA VAL A 778 19.45 25.22 13.05
C VAL A 778 20.36 26.41 13.41
N GLY A 779 20.05 27.62 12.96
CA GLY A 779 20.79 28.82 13.33
C GLY A 779 20.73 29.14 14.83
N ILE A 780 19.55 28.98 15.43
CA ILE A 780 19.35 29.15 16.88
C ILE A 780 20.15 28.10 17.65
N VAL A 781 20.09 26.83 17.27
CA VAL A 781 20.80 25.75 17.97
C VAL A 781 22.33 25.87 17.80
N ASN A 782 22.80 26.31 16.63
CA ASN A 782 24.23 26.50 16.38
C ASN A 782 24.82 27.71 17.14
N ASN A 783 24.00 28.70 17.50
CA ASN A 783 24.45 29.86 18.23
C ASN A 783 24.45 29.55 19.75
N LYS A 784 25.56 29.00 20.24
CA LYS A 784 25.73 28.67 21.67
C LYS A 784 25.47 29.92 22.52
N GLY A 785 24.40 29.91 23.31
CA GLY A 785 23.98 31.04 24.13
C GLY A 785 22.99 31.98 23.43
N TYR A 786 22.18 31.51 22.47
CA TYR A 786 21.07 32.27 21.93
C TYR A 786 20.17 32.77 23.08
N GLU A 787 20.16 34.07 23.30
CA GLU A 787 19.35 34.73 24.32
C GLU A 787 18.03 35.18 23.67
N PHE A 788 16.91 34.72 24.22
CA PHE A 788 15.59 35.18 23.85
C PHE A 788 15.38 36.63 24.32
N GLU A 789 14.36 37.32 23.78
CA GLU A 789 14.07 38.71 24.14
C GLU A 789 13.75 38.91 25.64
N ASP A 790 13.34 37.84 26.33
CA ASP A 790 13.08 37.82 27.77
C ASP A 790 14.36 37.65 28.63
N GLY A 791 15.53 37.59 28.01
CA GLY A 791 16.83 37.39 28.67
C GLY A 791 17.13 35.93 29.02
N THR A 792 16.25 34.98 28.66
CA THR A 792 16.53 33.56 28.88
C THR A 792 17.48 33.04 27.82
N THR A 793 18.50 32.29 28.24
CA THR A 793 19.39 31.61 27.30
C THR A 793 18.81 30.25 26.92
N MET A 794 18.86 29.93 25.64
CA MET A 794 18.35 28.67 25.13
C MET A 794 19.27 27.51 25.50
N ASN A 795 18.73 26.51 26.18
CA ASN A 795 19.40 25.22 26.34
C ASN A 795 18.96 24.30 25.19
N PHE A 796 19.92 23.83 24.40
CA PHE A 796 19.69 22.93 23.28
C PHE A 796 19.17 21.53 23.70
N MET A 797 19.19 21.23 25.01
CA MET A 797 18.58 20.05 25.61
C MET A 797 17.08 20.20 25.89
N ASP A 798 16.52 21.40 25.77
CA ASP A 798 15.12 21.63 26.11
C ASP A 798 14.19 20.93 25.09
N SER A 799 13.21 20.19 25.62
CA SER A 799 12.17 19.55 24.81
C SER A 799 11.32 20.60 24.08
N TRP A 800 10.63 20.19 23.00
CA TRP A 800 9.73 21.10 22.27
C TRP A 800 8.73 21.79 23.20
N GLY A 801 8.14 21.08 24.18
CA GLY A 801 7.17 21.66 25.10
C GLY A 801 7.72 22.81 25.97
N SER A 802 9.01 22.77 26.30
CA SER A 802 9.69 23.83 27.08
C SER A 802 10.19 25.01 26.24
N VAL A 803 10.33 24.83 24.92
CA VAL A 803 10.81 25.90 24.03
C VAL A 803 9.72 26.45 23.13
N SER A 804 8.59 25.77 22.98
CA SER A 804 7.55 26.11 22.00
C SER A 804 6.98 27.51 22.23
N GLU A 805 6.74 27.88 23.49
CA GLU A 805 6.21 29.21 23.84
C GLU A 805 7.15 30.34 23.42
N ARG A 806 8.47 30.09 23.46
CA ARG A 806 9.52 31.07 23.13
C ARG A 806 9.86 31.07 21.64
N LEU A 807 9.79 29.91 20.98
CA LEU A 807 10.05 29.76 19.55
C LEU A 807 8.85 30.13 18.68
N GLU A 808 7.62 30.01 19.18
CA GLU A 808 6.41 30.31 18.41
C GLU A 808 6.37 31.76 17.90
N PRO A 809 6.69 32.81 18.68
CA PRO A 809 6.80 34.18 18.19
C PRO A 809 7.81 34.32 17.05
N ILE A 810 8.96 33.65 17.17
CA ILE A 810 10.02 33.65 16.14
C ILE A 810 9.51 32.97 14.87
N VAL A 811 8.85 31.82 14.99
CA VAL A 811 8.24 31.11 13.84
C VAL A 811 7.19 32.00 13.17
N LYS A 812 6.31 32.65 13.95
CA LYS A 812 5.29 33.57 13.42
C LYS A 812 5.93 34.73 12.65
N GLU A 813 7.02 35.30 13.16
CA GLU A 813 7.77 36.35 12.49
C GLU A 813 8.35 35.85 11.15
N GLN A 814 9.01 34.69 11.15
CA GLN A 814 9.64 34.12 9.95
C GLN A 814 8.62 33.69 8.89
N VAL A 815 7.45 33.19 9.31
CA VAL A 815 6.40 32.69 8.41
C VAL A 815 5.50 33.82 7.88
N SER A 816 5.40 34.95 8.58
CA SER A 816 4.52 36.08 8.23
C SER A 816 4.69 36.57 6.78
N PRO A 817 5.91 36.77 6.24
CA PRO A 817 6.09 37.14 4.83
C PRO A 817 5.52 36.09 3.85
N ILE A 818 5.72 34.80 4.13
CA ILE A 818 5.19 33.71 3.28
C ILE A 818 3.67 33.65 3.40
N MET A 819 3.11 33.87 4.60
CA MET A 819 1.65 33.88 4.80
C MET A 819 0.98 35.00 4.00
N LYS A 820 1.60 36.19 3.92
CA LYS A 820 1.14 37.30 3.07
C LYS A 820 1.19 36.93 1.59
N LEU A 821 2.26 36.27 1.14
CA LEU A 821 2.38 35.78 -0.23
C LEU A 821 1.32 34.70 -0.54
N ALA A 822 1.12 33.76 0.39
CA ALA A 822 0.11 32.71 0.28
C ALA A 822 -1.30 33.28 0.15
N ARG A 823 -1.62 34.31 0.94
CA ARG A 823 -2.90 35.03 0.83
C ARG A 823 -3.11 35.62 -0.56
N VAL A 824 -2.10 36.25 -1.15
CA VAL A 824 -2.21 36.83 -2.50
C VAL A 824 -2.39 35.76 -3.56
N GLU A 825 -1.58 34.69 -3.53
CA GLU A 825 -1.64 33.63 -4.54
C GLU A 825 -2.92 32.80 -4.45
N ILE A 826 -3.34 32.40 -3.25
CA ILE A 826 -4.59 31.65 -3.05
C ILE A 826 -5.79 32.50 -3.44
N ASN A 827 -5.83 33.78 -3.06
CA ASN A 827 -6.90 34.69 -3.48
C ASN A 827 -6.96 34.83 -5.01
N ARG A 828 -5.80 34.87 -5.69
CA ARG A 828 -5.74 34.89 -7.15
C ARG A 828 -6.36 33.61 -7.75
N MET A 829 -6.07 32.45 -7.19
CA MET A 829 -6.68 31.19 -7.64
C MET A 829 -8.19 31.16 -7.38
N LEU A 830 -8.63 31.67 -6.23
CA LEU A 830 -10.04 31.75 -5.88
C LEU A 830 -10.85 32.71 -6.76
N LEU A 831 -10.22 33.70 -7.42
CA LEU A 831 -10.90 34.55 -8.41
C LEU A 831 -11.37 33.76 -9.65
N GLU A 832 -10.65 32.71 -9.99
CA GLU A 832 -10.94 31.84 -11.13
C GLU A 832 -11.71 30.58 -10.71
N SER A 833 -11.72 30.28 -9.40
CA SER A 833 -12.34 29.09 -8.84
C SER A 833 -13.87 29.13 -8.94
N ARG A 834 -14.43 27.93 -9.04
CA ARG A 834 -15.84 27.65 -9.22
C ARG A 834 -16.36 26.92 -7.99
N ALA A 835 -17.60 27.23 -7.62
CA ALA A 835 -18.37 26.47 -6.64
C ALA A 835 -19.41 25.61 -7.35
N ILE A 836 -19.63 24.42 -6.80
CA ILE A 836 -20.65 23.47 -7.24
C ILE A 836 -21.86 23.62 -6.33
N PHE A 837 -23.02 23.91 -6.93
CA PHE A 837 -24.31 23.89 -6.25
C PHE A 837 -25.19 22.83 -6.88
N TYR A 838 -25.78 21.97 -6.06
CA TYR A 838 -26.72 20.97 -6.52
C TYR A 838 -28.11 21.60 -6.62
N LYS A 839 -28.65 21.69 -7.85
CA LYS A 839 -30.08 21.99 -8.01
C LYS A 839 -30.92 20.77 -7.60
N LEU A 840 -32.18 21.03 -7.26
CA LEU A 840 -33.18 20.00 -6.94
C LEU A 840 -33.41 19.00 -8.09
N ASP A 841 -33.14 19.39 -9.35
CA ASP A 841 -33.23 18.50 -10.51
C ASP A 841 -32.01 17.56 -10.66
N GLY A 842 -31.04 17.64 -9.75
CA GLY A 842 -29.81 16.87 -9.77
C GLY A 842 -28.79 17.37 -10.80
N THR A 843 -29.01 18.56 -11.40
CA THR A 843 -28.01 19.21 -12.23
C THR A 843 -27.08 20.06 -11.38
N ASP A 844 -25.79 19.94 -11.66
CA ASP A 844 -24.77 20.75 -11.00
C ASP A 844 -24.74 22.13 -11.63
N VAL A 845 -25.00 23.16 -10.82
CA VAL A 845 -24.75 24.54 -11.21
C VAL A 845 -23.35 24.88 -10.79
N ILE A 846 -22.48 24.92 -11.79
CA ILE A 846 -21.12 25.42 -11.64
C ILE A 846 -21.16 26.93 -11.88
N ARG A 847 -20.79 27.71 -10.87
CA ARG A 847 -20.61 29.16 -11.03
C ARG A 847 -19.32 29.62 -10.35
N LYS A 848 -18.81 30.78 -10.76
CA LYS A 848 -17.70 31.42 -10.06
C LYS A 848 -18.08 31.76 -8.62
N LEU A 849 -17.08 31.76 -7.75
CA LEU A 849 -17.23 32.20 -6.36
C LEU A 849 -17.68 33.67 -6.31
N THR A 850 -18.64 33.96 -5.44
CA THR A 850 -18.93 35.34 -5.05
C THR A 850 -17.79 35.90 -4.21
N GLU A 851 -17.72 37.21 -4.07
CA GLU A 851 -16.69 37.86 -3.25
C GLU A 851 -16.74 37.41 -1.77
N TYR A 852 -17.94 37.23 -1.21
CA TYR A 852 -18.12 36.77 0.17
C TYR A 852 -17.65 35.32 0.36
N GLU A 853 -18.07 34.42 -0.54
CA GLU A 853 -17.63 33.03 -0.57
C GLU A 853 -16.11 32.93 -0.73
N ARG A 854 -15.54 33.70 -1.66
CA ARG A 854 -14.09 33.76 -1.86
C ARG A 854 -13.35 34.17 -0.59
N LYS A 855 -13.84 35.20 0.11
CA LYS A 855 -13.24 35.65 1.36
C LYS A 855 -13.27 34.55 2.43
N ASP A 856 -14.39 33.86 2.57
CA ASP A 856 -14.56 32.77 3.54
C ASP A 856 -13.65 31.58 3.22
N VAL A 857 -13.61 31.13 1.95
CA VAL A 857 -12.71 30.05 1.52
C VAL A 857 -11.24 30.45 1.70
N LEU A 858 -10.88 31.70 1.42
CA LEU A 858 -9.51 32.20 1.60
C LEU A 858 -9.07 32.15 3.06
N GLU A 859 -9.90 32.61 4.01
CA GLU A 859 -9.53 32.60 5.43
C GLU A 859 -9.44 31.16 5.97
N ASN A 860 -10.35 30.26 5.58
CA ASN A 860 -10.28 28.84 5.93
C ASN A 860 -9.01 28.15 5.38
N ALA A 861 -8.63 28.48 4.15
CA ALA A 861 -7.40 27.99 3.51
C ALA A 861 -6.15 28.45 4.26
N LEU A 862 -6.09 29.73 4.66
CA LEU A 862 -4.97 30.29 5.42
C LEU A 862 -4.90 29.75 6.85
N GLU A 863 -6.04 29.55 7.50
CA GLU A 863 -6.09 28.93 8.83
C GLU A 863 -5.59 27.48 8.78
N SER A 864 -5.97 26.72 7.75
CA SER A 864 -5.50 25.36 7.52
C SER A 864 -3.99 25.30 7.29
N LEU A 865 -3.47 26.20 6.46
CA LEU A 865 -2.03 26.37 6.24
C LEU A 865 -1.30 26.65 7.56
N HIS A 866 -1.81 27.57 8.39
CA HIS A 866 -1.22 27.87 9.70
C HIS A 866 -1.22 26.65 10.63
N LYS A 867 -2.35 25.94 10.74
CA LYS A 867 -2.46 24.72 11.58
C LYS A 867 -1.49 23.63 11.15
N LEU A 868 -1.34 23.41 9.84
CA LEU A 868 -0.41 22.41 9.31
C LEU A 868 1.04 22.70 9.71
N VAL A 869 1.47 23.95 9.55
CA VAL A 869 2.84 24.38 9.92
C VAL A 869 3.06 24.19 11.42
N MET A 870 2.12 24.65 12.26
CA MET A 870 2.23 24.53 13.72
C MET A 870 2.34 23.07 14.18
N LYS A 871 1.61 22.15 13.53
CA LYS A 871 1.65 20.71 13.85
C LYS A 871 2.99 20.06 13.54
N CYS A 872 3.78 20.63 12.63
CA CYS A 872 5.09 20.09 12.23
C CYS A 872 6.26 20.62 13.06
N LEU A 873 6.08 21.68 13.85
CA LEU A 873 7.19 22.37 14.52
C LEU A 873 7.96 21.48 15.51
N GLY A 874 7.27 20.65 16.29
CA GLY A 874 7.93 19.77 17.26
C GLY A 874 8.87 18.76 16.59
N LYS A 875 8.49 18.26 15.42
CA LYS A 875 9.37 17.39 14.61
C LYS A 875 10.54 18.16 14.03
N ILE A 876 10.28 19.33 13.45
CA ILE A 876 11.33 20.18 12.87
C ILE A 876 12.36 20.61 13.93
N TRP A 877 11.91 20.89 15.16
CA TRP A 877 12.77 21.16 16.30
C TRP A 877 13.63 19.95 16.65
N ALA A 878 13.03 18.76 16.81
CA ALA A 878 13.77 17.54 17.09
C ALA A 878 14.83 17.24 16.01
N ASP A 879 14.48 17.43 14.73
CA ASP A 879 15.39 17.24 13.60
C ASP A 879 16.53 18.30 13.61
N ALA A 880 16.22 19.56 13.94
CA ALA A 880 17.21 20.63 14.03
C ALA A 880 18.19 20.41 15.20
N VAL A 881 17.69 19.99 16.35
CA VAL A 881 18.52 19.62 17.52
C VAL A 881 19.39 18.40 17.18
N ALA A 882 18.79 17.32 16.65
CA ALA A 882 19.51 16.12 16.27
C ALA A 882 20.58 16.38 15.20
N GLY A 883 20.31 17.25 14.23
CA GLY A 883 21.23 17.60 13.16
C GLY A 883 22.41 18.48 13.60
N THR A 884 22.30 19.18 14.73
CA THR A 884 23.33 20.09 15.25
C THR A 884 24.12 19.47 16.42
N THR A 885 23.53 18.56 17.18
CA THR A 885 24.25 17.68 18.12
C THR A 885 24.89 16.49 17.39
N SER A 886 25.63 16.77 16.30
CA SER A 886 26.35 15.79 15.45
C SER A 886 27.54 15.12 16.18
N ILE A 887 27.37 14.79 17.45
CA ILE A 887 28.32 14.03 18.25
C ILE A 887 27.52 12.89 18.85
N CYS A 888 27.22 11.91 18.00
CA CYS A 888 26.63 10.64 18.41
C CYS A 888 27.77 9.66 18.73
N LEU A 889 27.50 8.63 19.55
CA LEU A 889 28.39 7.46 19.68
C LEU A 889 28.81 6.86 18.32
N LEU A 890 28.02 7.07 17.26
CA LEU A 890 28.34 6.68 15.88
C LEU A 890 29.52 7.47 15.26
N ASN A 891 29.81 8.66 15.77
CA ASN A 891 30.88 9.53 15.28
C ASN A 891 32.20 9.29 15.99
N LEU A 892 32.22 8.40 16.99
CA LEU A 892 33.46 7.90 17.57
C LEU A 892 34.26 7.14 16.52
N ARG A 893 35.58 7.21 16.63
CA ARG A 893 36.47 6.32 15.91
C ARG A 893 36.03 4.88 16.18
N GLU A 894 35.97 4.05 15.13
CA GLU A 894 35.46 2.66 15.21
C GLU A 894 36.05 1.84 16.37
N VAL A 895 37.32 2.03 16.71
CA VAL A 895 37.98 1.35 17.84
C VAL A 895 37.38 1.78 19.18
N ASP A 896 37.14 3.07 19.37
CA ASP A 896 36.59 3.64 20.60
C ASP A 896 35.12 3.24 20.76
N LYS A 897 34.37 3.24 19.65
CA LYS A 897 33.00 2.73 19.59
C LYS A 897 32.91 1.27 20.03
N LEU A 898 33.76 0.40 19.46
CA LEU A 898 33.82 -1.02 19.84
C LEU A 898 34.14 -1.20 21.33
N ASN A 899 35.02 -0.37 21.89
CA ASN A 899 35.34 -0.43 23.32
C ASN A 899 34.14 -0.06 24.20
N ILE A 900 33.40 0.98 23.83
CA ILE A 900 32.18 1.38 24.54
C ILE A 900 31.08 0.33 24.40
N ASP A 901 30.91 -0.24 23.20
CA ASP A 901 29.97 -1.34 22.95
C ASP A 901 30.31 -2.59 23.79
N ASN A 902 31.60 -2.88 24.00
CA ASN A 902 32.02 -3.98 24.88
C ASN A 902 31.60 -3.73 26.35
N VAL A 903 31.76 -2.50 26.85
CA VAL A 903 31.32 -2.13 28.21
C VAL A 903 29.80 -2.25 28.32
N LYS A 904 29.07 -1.80 27.30
CA LYS A 904 27.62 -1.96 27.19
C LYS A 904 27.20 -3.42 27.28
N LEU A 905 27.78 -4.30 26.46
CA LEU A 905 27.46 -5.73 26.44
C LEU A 905 27.76 -6.41 27.77
N GLU A 906 28.88 -6.06 28.42
CA GLU A 906 29.25 -6.56 29.74
C GLU A 906 28.25 -6.13 30.83
N PHE A 907 27.83 -4.86 30.80
CA PHE A 907 26.81 -4.33 31.70
C PHE A 907 25.47 -5.05 31.52
N VAL A 908 24.95 -5.12 30.29
CA VAL A 908 23.68 -5.80 29.98
C VAL A 908 23.75 -7.29 30.35
N GLY A 909 24.89 -7.94 30.13
CA GLY A 909 25.13 -9.32 30.56
C GLY A 909 25.06 -9.50 32.08
N SER A 910 25.62 -8.55 32.83
CA SER A 910 25.61 -8.54 34.30
C SER A 910 24.20 -8.27 34.85
N LEU A 911 23.46 -7.38 34.20
CA LEU A 911 22.09 -7.03 34.56
C LEU A 911 21.12 -8.21 34.43
N GLY A 912 21.39 -9.16 33.53
CA GLY A 912 20.59 -10.37 33.36
C GLY A 912 20.32 -11.12 34.67
N LYS A 913 21.31 -11.18 35.58
CA LYS A 913 21.14 -11.83 36.89
C LYS A 913 20.23 -11.03 37.83
N ILE A 914 20.33 -9.69 37.79
CA ILE A 914 19.49 -8.80 38.59
C ILE A 914 18.03 -8.89 38.15
N VAL A 915 17.79 -8.89 36.83
CA VAL A 915 16.44 -9.07 36.28
C VAL A 915 15.86 -10.40 36.72
N ASP A 916 16.62 -11.50 36.64
CA ASP A 916 16.17 -12.82 37.05
C ASP A 916 15.84 -12.87 38.57
N GLU A 917 16.67 -12.27 39.41
CA GLU A 917 16.46 -12.17 40.86
C GLU A 917 15.21 -11.35 41.21
N VAL A 918 15.10 -10.13 40.66
CA VAL A 918 13.98 -9.22 40.92
C VAL A 918 12.66 -9.81 40.44
N SER A 919 12.66 -10.40 39.25
CA SER A 919 11.46 -11.03 38.69
C SER A 919 11.02 -12.21 39.55
N THR A 920 11.95 -13.05 40.01
CA THR A 920 11.64 -14.19 40.91
C THR A 920 11.13 -13.72 42.27
N LEU A 921 11.75 -12.69 42.85
CA LEU A 921 11.36 -12.13 44.14
C LEU A 921 9.96 -11.50 44.08
N LEU A 922 9.68 -10.69 43.05
CA LEU A 922 8.37 -10.07 42.88
C LEU A 922 7.30 -11.13 42.62
N LEU A 923 7.54 -12.09 41.72
CA LEU A 923 6.62 -13.21 41.48
C LEU A 923 6.34 -14.04 42.74
N SER A 924 7.33 -14.23 43.63
CA SER A 924 7.14 -14.95 44.89
C SER A 924 6.29 -14.20 45.93
N LYS A 925 6.10 -12.89 45.75
CA LYS A 925 5.30 -12.03 46.64
C LYS A 925 3.91 -11.73 46.09
N VAL A 926 3.61 -12.16 44.87
CA VAL A 926 2.29 -12.00 44.28
C VAL A 926 1.35 -13.00 44.95
N ASP A 927 0.66 -12.57 46.00
CA ASP A 927 -0.62 -13.18 46.38
C ASP A 927 -1.61 -12.99 45.22
N ALA A 928 -2.58 -13.90 45.09
CA ALA A 928 -3.49 -14.09 43.94
C ALA A 928 -4.40 -12.89 43.54
N LEU A 929 -4.06 -11.66 43.90
CA LEU A 929 -4.85 -10.44 43.76
C LEU A 929 -4.33 -9.43 42.72
N TYR A 930 -3.19 -9.65 42.06
CA TYR A 930 -2.78 -8.77 40.95
C TYR A 930 -3.62 -9.05 39.70
N THR A 931 -4.43 -8.07 39.29
CA THR A 931 -5.38 -8.18 38.17
C THR A 931 -4.75 -7.89 36.79
N CYS A 932 -3.50 -7.39 36.72
CA CYS A 932 -2.84 -7.11 35.44
C CYS A 932 -1.32 -7.35 35.47
N ILE A 933 -0.82 -8.11 34.49
CA ILE A 933 0.60 -8.42 34.28
C ILE A 933 1.42 -7.16 33.92
N ASP A 934 0.77 -6.15 33.32
CA ASP A 934 1.46 -4.90 32.97
C ASP A 934 1.91 -4.13 34.21
N ASP A 935 1.18 -4.23 35.32
CA ASP A 935 1.55 -3.60 36.58
C ASP A 935 2.81 -4.24 37.17
N ILE A 936 2.91 -5.58 37.09
CA ILE A 936 4.10 -6.33 37.49
C ILE A 936 5.31 -5.95 36.61
N ASN A 937 5.10 -5.74 35.30
CA ASN A 937 6.18 -5.31 34.41
C ASN A 937 6.70 -3.91 34.76
N VAL A 938 5.81 -2.99 35.13
CA VAL A 938 6.19 -1.64 35.59
C VAL A 938 6.96 -1.73 36.90
N ASP A 939 6.50 -2.54 37.87
CA ASP A 939 7.17 -2.72 39.15
C ASP A 939 8.54 -3.39 39.01
N VAL A 940 8.64 -4.46 38.21
CA VAL A 940 9.92 -5.11 37.88
C VAL A 940 10.84 -4.13 37.19
N PHE A 941 10.34 -3.36 36.22
CA PHE A 941 11.15 -2.37 35.51
C PHE A 941 11.69 -1.32 36.47
N ASN A 942 10.87 -0.77 37.36
CA ASN A 942 11.29 0.25 38.33
C ASN A 942 12.38 -0.28 39.27
N VAL A 943 12.20 -1.48 39.83
CA VAL A 943 13.17 -2.10 40.76
C VAL A 943 14.47 -2.49 40.03
N VAL A 944 14.36 -3.04 38.81
CA VAL A 944 15.53 -3.34 37.98
C VAL A 944 16.27 -2.06 37.60
N HIS A 945 15.55 -1.00 37.23
CA HIS A 945 16.13 0.28 36.85
C HIS A 945 16.91 0.88 38.03
N GLU A 946 16.36 0.89 39.24
CA GLU A 946 17.08 1.33 40.45
C GLU A 946 18.36 0.50 40.68
N LYS A 947 18.24 -0.83 40.75
CA LYS A 947 19.41 -1.72 40.93
C LYS A 947 20.43 -1.62 39.78
N SER A 948 19.98 -1.27 38.58
CA SER A 948 20.86 -1.09 37.42
C SER A 948 21.72 0.16 37.56
N GLN A 949 21.19 1.22 38.17
CA GLN A 949 21.96 2.44 38.44
C GLN A 949 23.05 2.19 39.48
N ASP A 950 22.72 1.42 40.53
CA ASP A 950 23.69 0.98 41.52
C ASP A 950 24.77 0.11 40.88
N LEU A 951 24.37 -0.90 40.08
CA LEU A 951 25.31 -1.73 39.34
C LEU A 951 26.20 -0.91 38.39
N PHE A 952 25.63 0.10 37.71
CA PHE A 952 26.38 0.93 36.77
C PHE A 952 27.44 1.78 37.48
N ARG A 953 27.13 2.31 38.68
CA ARG A 953 28.04 3.11 39.50
C ARG A 953 29.04 2.24 40.27
N GLU A 954 28.54 1.32 41.09
CA GLU A 954 29.34 0.48 42.00
C GLU A 954 30.12 -0.61 41.26
N GLY A 955 29.58 -1.12 40.15
CA GLY A 955 30.26 -2.06 39.26
C GLY A 955 31.37 -1.43 38.42
N GLY A 956 31.60 -0.11 38.56
CA GLY A 956 32.66 0.62 37.88
C GLY A 956 32.41 0.86 36.38
N PHE A 957 31.23 0.52 35.86
CA PHE A 957 30.89 0.72 34.44
C PHE A 957 30.86 2.21 34.08
N PHE A 958 30.28 3.05 34.95
CA PHE A 958 30.29 4.50 34.78
C PHE A 958 31.71 5.05 34.60
N PHE A 959 32.62 4.72 35.51
CA PHE A 959 34.02 5.17 35.45
C PHE A 959 34.77 4.63 34.23
N ARG A 960 34.45 3.41 33.79
CA ARG A 960 35.03 2.84 32.55
C ARG A 960 34.55 3.57 31.32
N VAL A 961 33.25 3.86 31.20
CA VAL A 961 32.70 4.62 30.06
C VAL A 961 33.23 6.05 30.07
N ASP A 962 33.26 6.72 31.22
CA ASP A 962 33.81 8.08 31.36
C ASP A 962 35.31 8.14 31.01
N SER A 963 36.10 7.15 31.46
CA SER A 963 37.52 7.04 31.12
C SER A 963 37.74 6.75 29.63
N LEU A 964 36.92 5.87 29.03
CA LEU A 964 36.96 5.59 27.60
C LEU A 964 36.62 6.85 26.80
N LEU A 965 35.52 7.53 27.12
CA LEU A 965 35.14 8.77 26.44
C LEU A 965 36.21 9.87 26.61
N SER A 966 36.85 9.97 27.78
CA SER A 966 37.94 10.93 28.01
C SER A 966 39.19 10.68 27.13
N SER A 967 39.37 9.46 26.63
CA SER A 967 40.48 9.10 25.73
C SER A 967 40.06 8.87 24.27
N SER A 968 38.75 8.94 24.00
CA SER A 968 38.19 8.64 22.69
C SER A 968 38.33 9.81 21.72
N GLN A 969 38.31 9.49 20.43
CA GLN A 969 38.38 10.46 19.35
C GLN A 969 37.10 10.45 18.51
N LEU A 970 36.62 11.64 18.18
CA LEU A 970 35.55 11.84 17.20
C LEU A 970 36.14 12.02 15.81
N VAL A 971 35.44 11.49 14.82
CA VAL A 971 35.63 11.81 13.42
C VAL A 971 34.81 13.06 13.12
N ASP A 972 35.47 14.19 12.87
CA ASP A 972 34.77 15.40 12.44
C ASP A 972 34.18 15.24 11.03
N SER A 973 33.38 16.21 10.60
CA SER A 973 32.76 16.22 9.26
C SER A 973 33.78 16.25 8.11
N TYR A 974 35.05 16.54 8.40
CA TYR A 974 36.16 16.53 7.44
C TYR A 974 37.00 15.24 7.52
N GLY A 975 36.54 14.24 8.28
CA GLY A 975 37.23 12.96 8.47
C GLY A 975 38.48 13.03 9.35
N LYS A 976 38.72 14.15 10.04
CA LYS A 976 39.85 14.29 10.97
C LYS A 976 39.45 13.80 12.35
N TYR A 977 40.42 13.18 13.02
CA TYR A 977 40.26 12.76 14.40
C TYR A 977 40.58 13.92 15.35
N ARG A 978 39.69 14.16 16.31
CA ARG A 978 39.94 15.05 17.46
C ARG A 978 39.46 14.41 18.74
N PHE A 979 40.07 14.77 19.87
CA PHE A 979 39.59 14.31 21.18
C PHE A 979 38.24 14.95 21.52
N ILE A 980 37.46 14.21 22.30
CA ILE A 980 36.17 14.63 22.85
C ILE A 980 36.40 15.71 23.91
N THR A 981 35.65 16.80 23.88
CA THR A 981 35.69 17.81 24.96
C THR A 981 34.90 17.37 26.18
N ASP A 982 35.10 17.98 27.35
CA ASP A 982 34.37 17.58 28.56
C ASP A 982 32.84 17.75 28.41
N GLU A 983 32.38 18.77 27.67
CA GLU A 983 30.94 18.94 27.38
C GLU A 983 30.38 17.85 26.45
N GLU A 984 31.15 17.46 25.44
CA GLU A 984 30.79 16.39 24.50
C GLU A 984 30.78 15.03 25.19
N LYS A 985 31.70 14.82 26.12
CA LYS A 985 31.76 13.63 26.97
C LYS A 985 30.50 13.52 27.82
N GLU A 986 30.06 14.60 28.47
CA GLU A 986 28.82 14.59 29.25
C GLU A 986 27.61 14.24 28.37
N TYR A 987 27.56 14.75 27.13
CA TYR A 987 26.51 14.43 26.18
C TYR A 987 26.52 12.95 25.76
N LEU A 988 27.67 12.43 25.33
CA LEU A 988 27.83 11.03 24.92
C LEU A 988 27.55 10.06 26.08
N LEU A 989 27.84 10.48 27.31
CA LEU A 989 27.51 9.71 28.51
C LEU A 989 25.99 9.65 28.74
N LYS A 990 25.26 10.77 28.55
CA LYS A 990 23.79 10.80 28.61
C LYS A 990 23.17 9.95 27.49
N GLU A 991 23.69 10.05 26.28
CA GLU A 991 23.26 9.22 25.14
C GLU A 991 23.47 7.72 25.44
N PHE A 992 24.64 7.37 25.97
CA PHE A 992 24.95 6.00 26.37
C PHE A 992 23.96 5.48 27.44
N ILE A 993 23.68 6.28 28.48
CA ILE A 993 22.71 5.93 29.52
C ILE A 993 21.30 5.72 28.92
N SER A 994 20.86 6.59 28.01
CA SER A 994 19.55 6.44 27.36
C SER A 994 19.45 5.14 26.54
N ILE A 995 20.53 4.76 25.85
CA ILE A 995 20.62 3.48 25.13
C ILE A 995 20.56 2.30 26.11
N ILE A 996 21.22 2.41 27.26
CA ILE A 996 21.15 1.40 28.32
C ILE A 996 19.72 1.27 28.83
N ASP A 997 19.04 2.36 29.18
CA ASP A 997 17.67 2.34 29.70
C ASP A 997 16.70 1.63 28.73
N HIS A 998 16.87 1.87 27.43
CA HIS A 998 16.11 1.17 26.40
C HIS A 998 16.38 -0.35 26.41
N ASP A 999 17.64 -0.76 26.53
CA ASP A 999 18.03 -2.17 26.58
C ASP A 999 17.56 -2.86 27.87
N ILE A 1000 17.52 -2.14 29.00
CA ILE A 1000 16.92 -2.61 30.26
C ILE A 1000 15.45 -2.96 30.04
N GLY A 1001 14.69 -2.05 29.43
CA GLY A 1001 13.27 -2.28 29.12
C GLY A 1001 13.08 -3.50 28.23
N CYS A 1002 13.93 -3.67 27.22
CA CYS A 1002 13.91 -4.85 26.35
C CYS A 1002 14.24 -6.15 27.11
N LEU A 1003 15.24 -6.12 28.00
CA LEU A 1003 15.67 -7.28 28.77
C LEU A 1003 14.59 -7.72 29.78
N VAL A 1004 13.98 -6.77 30.49
CA VAL A 1004 12.86 -7.03 31.42
C VAL A 1004 11.68 -7.65 30.68
N LYS A 1005 11.25 -7.04 29.56
CA LYS A 1005 10.14 -7.57 28.74
C LYS A 1005 10.43 -8.98 28.23
N LYS A 1006 11.67 -9.25 27.80
CA LYS A 1006 12.10 -10.56 27.32
C LYS A 1006 12.15 -11.62 28.43
N ARG A 1007 12.53 -11.27 29.65
CA ARG A 1007 12.61 -12.21 30.79
C ARG A 1007 11.23 -12.47 31.40
N ASN A 1008 10.40 -11.45 31.54
CA ASN A 1008 9.04 -11.60 32.06
C ASN A 1008 8.16 -12.41 31.11
N SER A 1009 8.28 -12.21 29.79
CA SER A 1009 7.58 -13.07 28.82
C SER A 1009 7.99 -14.55 28.93
N LYS A 1010 9.27 -14.83 29.20
CA LYS A 1010 9.74 -16.21 29.45
C LYS A 1010 9.19 -16.80 30.76
N LEU A 1011 9.15 -16.01 31.83
CA LEU A 1011 8.59 -16.43 33.13
C LEU A 1011 7.09 -16.69 33.03
N ASN A 1012 6.33 -15.80 32.38
CA ASN A 1012 4.89 -15.98 32.16
C ASN A 1012 4.59 -17.28 31.42
N ASN A 1013 5.35 -17.59 30.37
CA ASN A 1013 5.20 -18.84 29.63
C ASN A 1013 5.52 -20.09 30.48
N THR A 1014 6.23 -19.94 31.59
CA THR A 1014 6.60 -21.05 32.48
C THR A 1014 5.58 -21.25 33.61
N PHE A 1015 5.00 -20.16 34.13
CA PHE A 1015 4.08 -20.20 35.29
C PHE A 1015 2.60 -20.32 34.92
N PHE A 1016 2.14 -19.70 33.82
CA PHE A 1016 0.71 -19.75 33.44
C PHE A 1016 0.18 -21.15 33.08
N PRO A 1017 0.97 -22.07 32.48
CA PRO A 1017 0.50 -23.44 32.25
C PRO A 1017 0.24 -24.24 33.53
N MET A 1018 0.76 -23.81 34.69
CA MET A 1018 0.57 -24.51 35.97
C MET A 1018 -0.63 -24.02 36.79
N LEU A 1019 -1.22 -22.87 36.42
CA LEU A 1019 -2.39 -22.29 37.11
C LEU A 1019 -3.70 -22.54 36.36
N THR A 1020 -3.63 -23.19 35.19
CA THR A 1020 -4.78 -23.52 34.34
C THR A 1020 -5.20 -24.99 34.41
N ASP A 1021 -4.52 -25.79 35.25
CA ASP A 1021 -4.99 -27.07 35.81
C ASP A 1021 -5.45 -26.84 37.26
#